data_AF-A0A959TYB6-F1
#
_entry.id   AF-A0A959TYB6-F1
#
_cell.length_a   1.000
_cell.length_b   1.000
_cell.length_c   1.000
_cell.angle_alpha   90.00
_cell.angle_beta   90.00
_cell.angle_gamma   90.00
#
_symmetry.space_group_name_H-M   'P 1'
#
loop_
_entity.id
_entity.type
_entity.pdbx_description
1 polymer ?
#
loop_
_entity_poly.entity_id
_entity_poly.type
_entity_poly.pdbx_seq_one_letter_code
_entity_poly.pdbx_strand_id
1 'polypeptide(L)'
;MTRILSLAALLAAFTTNAQEALWLREPAISPDGKTILFCYQGDIWRVPASGGDAVALTTNEAYDESPVWSNDGSRIAFSSNRHGNSDVFVMNADGGVPTRLTYHSSGEYPTGFSPDDMQVLFYANRQDDPRNQHFPVGGLGELYTVPVAGGRPKQVSTIAMQKARYSPDGSLIVYHDRKGYEDSYRKHHTSSVTRDVWTYNTSTSEYRQLTPFTGEDRNPVFSKDGRSIYYLSEEQGSFNVHKMPVTGGASAQVSFLSDHPVRGLSISDGGVLCFTYRGGIYTMTDGGQPTKVPIRVVTDGRYNPTRTVKVTGDVDEVVPSPSGKEVAFIHRGEVFVTSLEGTTRRITDTPEQERSVSWHPEGRKLLYASERNGSWDLYTTSIVREEEKYFFHATLLKEEALIATPAEEFQAAYSPDGKEVAYLQERTELRVLNVASKATRTVLPADRNYSYADGDQWYQWSPDSKWLVVQFLYPGQWIDQVGIVKADGKGEVIDLTRSGYGGWTPEWNHDGTAITWFSGRNGMKSHASWGSQMDVYAIFLTQEAYDAYLLSKEEAELEKEEREEEKNEEEKKKEESGKGKAEKDKKKDDDDEQKEVKPVQVDMDGLYDRKVRLTPNSSFLSAAVLSKDGEKLFYLTPFEKGYDLWEIELRKREAKIIHKLGADRAGDLVLDKKGENLFLINGGSISRYDIEKKELKSVGVDGDMTLNENAEREYLFEHVWRQVQKKFYTPDLHGVNWDTLKVEYQRFLPSINNNYDLAELLSELLGELNASHTGAGYRHRDPAGDRTATLGLLYAYTDGPGLTVAEVLPKNTVLKHGTQVKAGVVIDKIDGEAITADMDPYRLLDRKADKPTLLSLHDPKTGKRWDESVKPVSIGEEFDMLNTRWVERCRHLVDSLSGGQLGYVHVEGMNDASFRVVYEEALGRYHDRKGLVVDTRFNGGGWLTDDLATFLNGKDYMYLEPRGQKLGTKPEFKWKKPSVVVMSEGNYSDAHMFPTAYRALGIGKLVGMPVAGTGTAVWWEGLQNGMWFGIPQVGIRDLNGVFLENQQLEPDVQQPLDPGAVSRGRDQQLEEAVKVLLGN
;
A
#
# COMPACT_ATOMS: atom_id res chain seq x y z
N MET A 1 17.63 -48.60 72.56
CA MET A 1 18.46 -49.34 71.60
C MET A 1 17.60 -49.74 70.42
N THR A 2 18.14 -49.51 69.21
CA THR A 2 17.71 -50.01 67.89
C THR A 2 16.41 -49.46 67.30
N ARG A 3 16.50 -48.58 66.29
CA ARG A 3 16.28 -48.91 64.85
C ARG A 3 16.17 -47.64 63.96
N ILE A 4 17.18 -47.52 63.09
CA ILE A 4 17.21 -47.06 61.68
C ILE A 4 15.98 -46.26 61.18
N LEU A 5 16.21 -45.02 60.77
CA LEU A 5 15.32 -44.25 59.90
C LEU A 5 16.12 -43.74 58.69
N SER A 6 15.65 -44.17 57.52
CA SER A 6 16.23 -43.95 56.20
C SER A 6 16.06 -42.50 55.74
N LEU A 7 17.13 -41.93 55.19
CA LEU A 7 17.16 -40.64 54.52
C LEU A 7 16.63 -40.82 53.08
N ALA A 8 15.47 -40.26 52.76
CA ALA A 8 14.96 -40.15 51.40
C ALA A 8 15.16 -38.72 50.91
N ALA A 9 16.04 -38.53 49.92
CA ALA A 9 16.25 -37.27 49.23
C ALA A 9 15.14 -37.07 48.18
N LEU A 10 14.37 -36.00 48.31
CA LEU A 10 13.48 -35.49 47.26
C LEU A 10 14.33 -34.88 46.14
N LEU A 11 14.33 -35.53 44.97
CA LEU A 11 14.69 -34.91 43.70
C LEU A 11 13.45 -34.17 43.18
N ALA A 12 13.42 -32.85 43.36
CA ALA A 12 12.52 -31.98 42.60
C ALA A 12 13.08 -31.86 41.17
N ALA A 13 12.42 -32.50 40.21
CA ALA A 13 12.69 -32.28 38.80
C ALA A 13 12.16 -30.90 38.41
N PHE A 14 13.07 -29.96 38.17
CA PHE A 14 12.76 -28.75 37.42
C PHE A 14 12.53 -29.15 35.97
N THR A 15 11.27 -29.32 35.56
CA THR A 15 10.91 -29.30 34.15
C THR A 15 11.05 -27.87 33.66
N THR A 16 12.18 -27.54 33.04
CA THR A 16 12.27 -26.36 32.18
C THR A 16 11.27 -26.57 31.04
N ASN A 17 10.14 -25.85 31.06
CA ASN A 17 9.25 -25.77 29.89
C ASN A 17 10.03 -25.09 28.77
N ALA A 18 10.64 -25.86 27.89
CA ALA A 18 11.06 -25.35 26.60
C ALA A 18 9.80 -24.88 25.87
N GLN A 19 9.78 -23.63 25.41
CA GLN A 19 8.65 -23.10 24.65
C GLN A 19 8.47 -23.93 23.38
N GLU A 20 7.24 -24.36 23.11
CA GLU A 20 6.93 -25.16 21.93
C GLU A 20 7.10 -24.30 20.66
N ALA A 21 7.85 -24.81 19.67
CA ALA A 21 7.97 -24.15 18.37
C ALA A 21 6.66 -24.33 17.59
N LEU A 22 6.02 -23.20 17.27
CA LEU A 22 4.80 -23.11 16.47
C LEU A 22 5.06 -22.28 15.21
N TRP A 23 3.99 -22.01 14.45
CA TRP A 23 4.08 -21.32 13.16
C TRP A 23 5.10 -21.95 12.20
N LEU A 24 5.22 -23.29 12.26
CA LEU A 24 6.02 -24.05 11.31
C LEU A 24 5.30 -23.97 9.96
N ARG A 25 6.02 -23.61 8.90
CA ARG A 25 5.45 -23.38 7.56
C ARG A 25 6.02 -24.34 6.52
N GLU A 26 5.24 -24.49 5.44
CA GLU A 26 5.62 -25.21 4.22
C GLU A 26 6.32 -26.57 4.45
N PRO A 27 5.68 -27.53 5.16
CA PRO A 27 6.31 -28.81 5.43
C PRO A 27 6.44 -29.66 4.16
N ALA A 28 7.61 -30.26 3.95
CA ALA A 28 7.89 -31.16 2.85
C ALA A 28 8.46 -32.49 3.36
N ILE A 29 7.68 -33.56 3.29
CA ILE A 29 8.15 -34.91 3.63
C ILE A 29 9.03 -35.49 2.52
N SER A 30 10.10 -36.18 2.91
CA SER A 30 11.04 -36.83 2.00
C SER A 30 10.35 -37.98 1.22
N PRO A 31 10.83 -38.33 0.02
CA PRO A 31 10.28 -39.44 -0.75
C PRO A 31 10.22 -40.76 0.04
N ASP A 32 11.24 -41.06 0.85
CA ASP A 32 11.28 -42.25 1.70
C ASP A 32 10.39 -42.18 2.97
N GLY A 33 9.77 -41.04 3.23
CA GLY A 33 8.86 -40.80 4.36
C GLY A 33 9.53 -40.64 5.72
N LYS A 34 10.87 -40.55 5.79
CA LYS A 34 11.60 -40.56 7.08
C LYS A 34 11.99 -39.19 7.59
N THR A 35 11.99 -38.17 6.74
CA THR A 35 12.51 -36.84 7.07
C THR A 35 11.53 -35.77 6.60
N ILE A 36 11.40 -34.69 7.35
CA ILE A 36 10.55 -33.55 7.01
C ILE A 36 11.41 -32.29 6.96
N LEU A 37 11.25 -31.51 5.90
CA LEU A 37 11.71 -30.12 5.83
C LEU A 37 10.57 -29.20 6.23
N PHE A 38 10.90 -28.03 6.77
CA PHE A 38 9.93 -26.97 7.03
C PHE A 38 10.64 -25.62 7.14
N CYS A 39 9.88 -24.54 6.96
CA CYS A 39 10.34 -23.19 7.20
C CYS A 39 10.02 -22.77 8.63
N TYR A 40 10.99 -22.15 9.30
CA TYR A 40 10.81 -21.56 10.63
C TYR A 40 11.76 -20.39 10.77
N GLN A 41 11.22 -19.21 11.10
CA GLN A 41 11.99 -18.00 11.36
C GLN A 41 12.89 -17.54 10.19
N GLY A 42 12.42 -17.78 8.95
CA GLY A 42 13.14 -17.44 7.73
C GLY A 42 14.24 -18.42 7.31
N ASP A 43 14.37 -19.57 7.98
CA ASP A 43 15.32 -20.63 7.63
C ASP A 43 14.61 -21.95 7.28
N ILE A 44 15.32 -22.81 6.56
CA ILE A 44 14.89 -24.18 6.26
C ILE A 44 15.46 -25.12 7.31
N TRP A 45 14.59 -25.89 7.94
CA TRP A 45 14.91 -26.86 8.97
C TRP A 45 14.60 -28.28 8.51
N ARG A 46 15.29 -29.24 9.12
CA ARG A 46 15.12 -30.67 8.89
C ARG A 46 14.90 -31.42 10.19
N VAL A 47 13.93 -32.32 10.23
CA VAL A 47 13.63 -33.18 11.40
C VAL A 47 13.24 -34.59 10.97
N PRO A 48 13.51 -35.64 11.78
CA PRO A 48 12.94 -36.96 11.52
C PRO A 48 11.40 -36.90 11.51
N ALA A 49 10.75 -37.68 10.65
CA ALA A 49 9.28 -37.75 10.56
C ALA A 49 8.64 -38.32 11.86
N SER A 50 9.41 -39.05 12.66
CA SER A 50 9.03 -39.48 14.01
C SER A 50 9.10 -38.37 15.07
N GLY A 51 9.64 -37.20 14.72
CA GLY A 51 9.96 -36.13 15.63
C GLY A 51 11.34 -36.26 16.30
N GLY A 52 11.66 -35.31 17.16
CA GLY A 52 12.96 -35.14 17.82
C GLY A 52 13.55 -33.76 17.57
N ASP A 53 14.88 -33.70 17.51
CA ASP A 53 15.63 -32.47 17.30
C ASP A 53 15.62 -32.05 15.83
N ALA A 54 15.23 -30.80 15.59
CA ALA A 54 15.36 -30.18 14.28
C ALA A 54 16.75 -29.56 14.10
N VAL A 55 17.26 -29.62 12.88
CA VAL A 55 18.54 -29.05 12.48
C VAL A 55 18.30 -28.01 11.38
N ALA A 56 18.82 -26.80 11.57
CA ALA A 56 18.81 -25.76 10.55
C ALA A 56 19.73 -26.17 9.39
N LEU A 57 19.21 -26.14 8.16
CA LEU A 57 19.99 -26.35 6.93
C LEU A 57 20.47 -25.02 6.34
N THR A 58 19.75 -23.94 6.61
CA THR A 58 20.16 -22.58 6.28
C THR A 58 20.25 -21.74 7.55
N THR A 59 21.18 -20.78 7.57
CA THR A 59 21.47 -19.91 8.73
C THR A 59 21.96 -18.52 8.31
N ASN A 60 21.62 -18.08 7.10
CA ASN A 60 22.12 -16.83 6.51
C ASN A 60 21.05 -15.74 6.62
N GLU A 61 21.41 -14.44 6.62
CA GLU A 61 20.47 -13.33 6.91
C GLU A 61 19.23 -13.21 6.01
N ALA A 62 19.19 -13.93 4.89
CA ALA A 62 18.04 -14.00 4.00
C ALA A 62 16.81 -14.69 4.62
N TYR A 63 15.71 -14.57 3.91
CA TYR A 63 14.50 -15.36 4.08
C TYR A 63 14.51 -16.50 3.06
N ASP A 64 14.59 -17.73 3.57
CA ASP A 64 14.61 -18.97 2.80
C ASP A 64 13.24 -19.68 2.89
N GLU A 65 12.64 -20.01 1.74
CA GLU A 65 11.26 -20.53 1.67
C GLU A 65 11.04 -21.55 0.54
N SER A 66 9.85 -22.16 0.51
CA SER A 66 9.39 -23.13 -0.49
C SER A 66 10.36 -24.31 -0.73
N PRO A 67 10.79 -25.03 0.32
CA PRO A 67 11.66 -26.19 0.16
C PRO A 67 10.95 -27.34 -0.56
N VAL A 68 11.62 -27.96 -1.53
CA VAL A 68 11.15 -29.16 -2.23
C VAL A 68 12.26 -30.19 -2.35
N TRP A 69 11.90 -31.47 -2.19
CA TRP A 69 12.82 -32.60 -2.34
C TRP A 69 12.97 -33.01 -3.81
N SER A 70 14.18 -33.44 -4.19
CA SER A 70 14.35 -34.28 -5.38
C SER A 70 13.67 -35.64 -5.18
N ASN A 71 13.30 -36.31 -6.28
CA ASN A 71 12.57 -37.57 -6.24
C ASN A 71 13.41 -38.69 -5.60
N ASP A 72 14.73 -38.64 -5.72
CA ASP A 72 15.67 -39.53 -5.03
C ASP A 72 15.97 -39.15 -3.57
N GLY A 73 15.49 -38.00 -3.09
CA GLY A 73 15.72 -37.47 -1.75
C GLY A 73 17.16 -36.99 -1.47
N SER A 74 18.02 -36.89 -2.48
CA SER A 74 19.43 -36.50 -2.31
C SER A 74 19.66 -34.99 -2.30
N ARG A 75 18.72 -34.19 -2.84
CA ARG A 75 18.84 -32.74 -2.99
C ARG A 75 17.58 -32.01 -2.54
N ILE A 76 17.77 -30.73 -2.24
CA ILE A 76 16.72 -29.78 -1.84
C ILE A 76 16.84 -28.56 -2.74
N ALA A 77 15.74 -28.18 -3.39
CA ALA A 77 15.61 -26.87 -4.02
C ALA A 77 14.76 -25.96 -3.13
N PHE A 78 15.10 -24.67 -3.08
CA PHE A 78 14.40 -23.69 -2.26
C PHE A 78 14.56 -22.28 -2.84
N SER A 79 13.72 -21.34 -2.38
CA SER A 79 13.80 -19.94 -2.73
C SER A 79 14.54 -19.16 -1.65
N SER A 80 15.37 -18.18 -2.01
CA SER A 80 16.15 -17.38 -1.06
C SER A 80 16.30 -15.95 -1.54
N ASN A 81 16.02 -14.97 -0.67
CA ASN A 81 16.18 -13.56 -1.00
C ASN A 81 17.58 -12.97 -0.73
N ARG A 82 18.61 -13.82 -0.60
CA ARG A 82 19.98 -13.43 -0.21
C ARG A 82 20.68 -12.42 -1.13
N HIS A 83 20.11 -12.17 -2.30
CA HIS A 83 20.57 -11.17 -3.27
C HIS A 83 19.54 -10.04 -3.46
N GLY A 84 18.64 -9.83 -2.50
CA GLY A 84 17.60 -8.79 -2.52
C GLY A 84 16.25 -9.23 -3.09
N ASN A 85 16.23 -10.16 -4.04
CA ASN A 85 15.03 -10.82 -4.57
C ASN A 85 15.09 -12.33 -4.36
N SER A 86 13.94 -13.00 -4.32
CA SER A 86 13.88 -14.45 -4.13
C SER A 86 14.28 -15.20 -5.40
N ASP A 87 15.46 -15.84 -5.40
CA ASP A 87 15.94 -16.71 -6.49
C ASP A 87 15.86 -18.19 -6.10
N VAL A 88 15.95 -19.09 -7.09
CA VAL A 88 16.00 -20.54 -6.88
C VAL A 88 17.42 -20.98 -6.54
N PHE A 89 17.56 -21.74 -5.46
CA PHE A 89 18.80 -22.38 -5.01
C PHE A 89 18.63 -23.89 -4.91
N VAL A 90 19.75 -24.61 -4.99
CA VAL A 90 19.81 -26.05 -4.72
C VAL A 90 20.96 -26.40 -3.78
N MET A 91 20.74 -27.36 -2.88
CA MET A 91 21.75 -27.91 -1.98
C MET A 91 21.57 -29.42 -1.80
N ASN A 92 22.56 -30.08 -1.17
CA ASN A 92 22.41 -31.48 -0.77
C ASN A 92 21.41 -31.60 0.40
N ALA A 93 20.76 -32.76 0.49
CA ALA A 93 19.77 -33.07 1.53
C ALA A 93 20.32 -33.03 2.97
N ASP A 94 21.62 -33.18 3.14
CA ASP A 94 22.34 -33.07 4.40
C ASP A 94 22.84 -31.66 4.72
N GLY A 95 22.59 -30.69 3.84
CA GLY A 95 22.98 -29.29 3.95
C GLY A 95 24.25 -28.98 3.14
N GLY A 96 24.92 -27.89 3.52
CA GLY A 96 26.12 -27.39 2.85
C GLY A 96 25.87 -26.10 2.07
N VAL A 97 26.86 -25.66 1.28
CA VAL A 97 26.78 -24.40 0.55
C VAL A 97 25.78 -24.52 -0.60
N PRO A 98 24.69 -23.72 -0.62
CA PRO A 98 23.71 -23.77 -1.69
C PRO A 98 24.26 -23.13 -2.98
N THR A 99 23.84 -23.66 -4.12
CA THR A 99 24.15 -23.15 -5.46
C THR A 99 22.95 -22.38 -6.00
N ARG A 100 23.16 -21.11 -6.42
CA ARG A 100 22.14 -20.28 -7.08
C ARG A 100 21.91 -20.78 -8.50
N LEU A 101 20.64 -20.91 -8.91
CA LEU A 101 20.25 -21.41 -10.24
C LEU A 101 19.67 -20.31 -11.14
N THR A 102 19.07 -19.27 -10.57
CA THR A 102 18.36 -18.22 -11.32
C THR A 102 18.78 -16.82 -10.87
N TYR A 103 18.59 -15.84 -11.76
CA TYR A 103 19.17 -14.49 -11.64
C TYR A 103 18.23 -13.39 -12.15
N HIS A 104 16.94 -13.47 -11.82
CA HIS A 104 15.93 -12.49 -12.28
C HIS A 104 15.32 -11.76 -11.07
N SER A 105 15.17 -10.43 -11.12
CA SER A 105 14.68 -9.66 -9.97
C SER A 105 13.19 -9.86 -9.60
N SER A 106 12.45 -10.72 -10.29
CA SER A 106 11.14 -11.19 -9.83
C SER A 106 11.30 -12.26 -8.74
N GLY A 107 10.31 -12.45 -7.86
CA GLY A 107 10.31 -13.61 -6.97
C GLY A 107 10.12 -14.93 -7.73
N GLU A 108 11.00 -15.90 -7.50
CA GLU A 108 11.03 -17.22 -8.15
C GLU A 108 10.94 -18.34 -7.10
N TYR A 109 9.89 -19.18 -7.19
CA TYR A 109 9.55 -20.13 -6.15
C TYR A 109 9.58 -21.57 -6.70
N PRO A 110 10.49 -22.44 -6.22
CA PRO A 110 10.53 -23.82 -6.69
C PRO A 110 9.27 -24.58 -6.24
N THR A 111 8.84 -25.45 -7.12
CA THR A 111 7.66 -26.28 -6.95
C THR A 111 8.01 -27.76 -7.08
N GLY A 112 9.08 -28.17 -7.75
CA GLY A 112 9.46 -29.58 -7.70
C GLY A 112 10.65 -29.89 -8.58
N PHE A 113 10.87 -31.17 -8.83
CA PHE A 113 11.89 -31.65 -9.76
C PHE A 113 11.22 -32.36 -10.94
N SER A 114 11.90 -32.38 -12.10
CA SER A 114 11.54 -33.29 -13.20
C SER A 114 11.67 -34.75 -12.74
N PRO A 115 10.97 -35.71 -13.38
CA PRO A 115 11.01 -37.13 -12.98
C PRO A 115 12.41 -37.76 -12.96
N ASP A 116 13.37 -37.19 -13.71
CA ASP A 116 14.76 -37.62 -13.78
C ASP A 116 15.70 -36.86 -12.84
N ASP A 117 15.16 -35.96 -12.01
CA ASP A 117 15.90 -35.07 -11.09
C ASP A 117 16.92 -34.14 -11.76
N MET A 118 16.84 -33.92 -13.08
CA MET A 118 17.79 -33.07 -13.81
C MET A 118 17.40 -31.60 -13.84
N GLN A 119 16.11 -31.29 -13.62
CA GLN A 119 15.56 -29.94 -13.68
C GLN A 119 14.79 -29.61 -12.41
N VAL A 120 14.89 -28.36 -11.94
CA VAL A 120 13.99 -27.79 -10.93
C VAL A 120 12.85 -27.06 -11.65
N LEU A 121 11.61 -27.39 -11.31
CA LEU A 121 10.39 -26.72 -11.73
C LEU A 121 10.10 -25.55 -10.79
N PHE A 122 9.81 -24.35 -11.30
CA PHE A 122 9.55 -23.16 -10.48
C PHE A 122 8.53 -22.21 -11.11
N TYR A 123 7.85 -21.43 -10.26
CA TYR A 123 6.87 -20.42 -10.64
C TYR A 123 7.49 -19.02 -10.51
N ALA A 124 7.33 -18.16 -11.52
CA ALA A 124 7.94 -16.83 -11.57
C ALA A 124 7.19 -15.91 -12.53
N ASN A 125 7.34 -14.58 -12.41
CA ASN A 125 6.87 -13.63 -13.45
C ASN A 125 8.10 -13.20 -14.27
N ARG A 126 8.37 -13.83 -15.43
CA ARG A 126 9.57 -13.50 -16.24
C ARG A 126 9.22 -12.96 -17.62
N GLN A 127 8.59 -13.77 -18.46
CA GLN A 127 8.11 -13.34 -19.77
C GLN A 127 6.96 -14.23 -20.26
N ASP A 128 5.99 -13.61 -20.91
CA ASP A 128 4.91 -14.28 -21.63
C ASP A 128 5.40 -15.02 -22.89
N ASP A 129 4.70 -16.09 -23.29
CA ASP A 129 4.80 -16.58 -24.66
C ASP A 129 4.29 -15.47 -25.62
N PRO A 130 5.01 -15.13 -26.70
CA PRO A 130 4.56 -14.10 -27.66
C PRO A 130 3.16 -14.34 -28.26
N ARG A 131 2.65 -15.58 -28.25
CA ARG A 131 1.30 -15.87 -28.74
C ARG A 131 0.22 -15.59 -27.69
N ASN A 132 0.58 -15.56 -26.40
CA ASN A 132 -0.36 -15.39 -25.30
C ASN A 132 -1.26 -14.16 -25.50
N GLN A 133 -2.55 -14.34 -25.23
CA GLN A 133 -3.58 -13.29 -25.24
C GLN A 133 -4.14 -13.02 -23.84
N HIS A 134 -3.60 -13.66 -22.80
CA HIS A 134 -3.97 -13.36 -21.42
C HIS A 134 -3.50 -11.96 -21.02
N PHE A 135 -4.18 -11.35 -20.06
CA PHE A 135 -3.77 -10.05 -19.53
C PHE A 135 -2.42 -10.19 -18.78
N PRO A 136 -1.42 -9.35 -19.07
CA PRO A 136 -0.06 -9.50 -18.55
C PRO A 136 0.07 -8.84 -17.17
N VAL A 137 -0.59 -9.37 -16.13
CA VAL A 137 -0.58 -8.78 -14.78
C VAL A 137 0.45 -9.38 -13.83
N GLY A 138 1.07 -8.53 -13.02
CA GLY A 138 1.93 -8.94 -11.91
C GLY A 138 1.14 -9.79 -10.92
N GLY A 139 1.39 -11.09 -10.91
CA GLY A 139 0.65 -12.05 -10.07
C GLY A 139 0.22 -13.31 -10.82
N LEU A 140 -0.02 -13.20 -12.13
CA LEU A 140 -0.25 -14.34 -13.04
C LEU A 140 1.06 -14.79 -13.68
N GLY A 141 2.02 -15.15 -12.83
CA GLY A 141 3.31 -15.67 -13.27
C GLY A 141 3.19 -16.99 -14.00
N GLU A 142 4.28 -17.42 -14.59
CA GLU A 142 4.35 -18.58 -15.47
C GLU A 142 5.14 -19.73 -14.83
N LEU A 143 5.11 -20.89 -15.48
CA LEU A 143 5.82 -22.09 -15.04
C LEU A 143 7.11 -22.26 -15.83
N TYR A 144 8.23 -22.46 -15.14
CA TYR A 144 9.57 -22.59 -15.70
C TYR A 144 10.31 -23.81 -15.17
N THR A 145 11.35 -24.22 -15.89
CA THR A 145 12.36 -25.19 -15.43
C THR A 145 13.77 -24.60 -15.51
N VAL A 146 14.66 -25.03 -14.62
CA VAL A 146 16.10 -24.69 -14.67
C VAL A 146 16.95 -25.93 -14.34
N PRO A 147 18.10 -26.15 -15.01
CA PRO A 147 18.96 -27.29 -14.71
C PRO A 147 19.51 -27.25 -13.29
N VAL A 148 19.54 -28.41 -12.63
CA VAL A 148 20.11 -28.55 -11.28
C VAL A 148 21.59 -28.20 -11.23
N ALA A 149 22.30 -28.34 -12.35
CA ALA A 149 23.71 -27.95 -12.47
C ALA A 149 23.93 -26.43 -12.67
N GLY A 150 22.85 -25.64 -12.69
CA GLY A 150 22.87 -24.27 -13.20
C GLY A 150 22.73 -24.25 -14.73
N GLY A 151 22.17 -23.18 -15.27
CA GLY A 151 21.91 -23.12 -16.70
C GLY A 151 20.90 -22.05 -17.09
N ARG A 152 20.38 -22.21 -18.32
CA ARG A 152 19.32 -21.35 -18.85
C ARG A 152 17.94 -21.85 -18.41
N PRO A 153 17.12 -21.00 -17.77
CA PRO A 153 15.72 -21.32 -17.50
C PRO A 153 14.88 -21.43 -18.78
N LYS A 154 13.89 -22.32 -18.79
CA LYS A 154 12.98 -22.57 -19.91
C LYS A 154 11.52 -22.50 -19.46
N GLN A 155 10.68 -21.82 -20.23
CA GLN A 155 9.24 -21.79 -19.96
C GLN A 155 8.61 -23.15 -20.30
N VAL A 156 7.81 -23.66 -19.36
CA VAL A 156 6.97 -24.86 -19.53
C VAL A 156 5.58 -24.47 -19.99
N SER A 157 5.00 -23.43 -19.39
CA SER A 157 3.67 -22.92 -19.71
C SER A 157 3.60 -21.43 -19.37
N THR A 158 2.95 -20.65 -20.25
CA THR A 158 2.62 -19.23 -20.02
C THR A 158 1.38 -19.03 -19.15
N ILE A 159 0.61 -20.10 -18.88
CA ILE A 159 -0.54 -20.07 -17.98
C ILE A 159 -0.07 -20.21 -16.53
N ALA A 160 -0.68 -19.46 -15.62
CA ALA A 160 -0.38 -19.51 -14.20
C ALA A 160 -0.69 -20.88 -13.58
N MET A 161 0.37 -21.58 -13.17
CA MET A 161 0.32 -22.91 -12.56
C MET A 161 0.99 -22.91 -11.19
N GLN A 162 0.24 -22.55 -10.15
CA GLN A 162 0.78 -22.46 -8.80
C GLN A 162 0.91 -23.86 -8.15
N LYS A 163 1.98 -24.02 -7.35
CA LYS A 163 2.37 -25.27 -6.67
C LYS A 163 2.33 -26.50 -7.60
N ALA A 164 2.75 -26.32 -8.85
CA ALA A 164 2.79 -27.37 -9.87
C ALA A 164 3.65 -28.58 -9.47
N ARG A 165 3.28 -29.79 -9.89
CA ARG A 165 4.04 -31.03 -9.67
C ARG A 165 3.91 -31.97 -10.86
N TYR A 166 4.99 -32.63 -11.27
CA TYR A 166 4.93 -33.71 -12.27
C TYR A 166 4.24 -34.96 -11.71
N SER A 167 3.55 -35.70 -12.57
CA SER A 167 3.19 -37.09 -12.31
C SER A 167 4.46 -37.96 -12.24
N PRO A 168 4.43 -39.11 -11.56
CA PRO A 168 5.59 -40.01 -11.45
C PRO A 168 6.21 -40.44 -12.79
N ASP A 169 5.41 -40.49 -13.86
CA ASP A 169 5.84 -40.82 -15.22
C ASP A 169 6.14 -39.59 -16.10
N GLY A 170 5.95 -38.37 -15.59
CA GLY A 170 6.15 -37.11 -16.32
C GLY A 170 5.11 -36.78 -17.39
N SER A 171 4.06 -37.59 -17.55
CA SER A 171 3.04 -37.37 -18.58
C SER A 171 2.09 -36.20 -18.27
N LEU A 172 1.92 -35.87 -16.99
CA LEU A 172 1.05 -34.80 -16.51
C LEU A 172 1.78 -33.87 -15.54
N ILE A 173 1.28 -32.64 -15.45
CA ILE A 173 1.55 -31.71 -14.36
C ILE A 173 0.22 -31.41 -13.67
N VAL A 174 0.13 -31.55 -12.35
CA VAL A 174 -1.01 -31.08 -11.55
C VAL A 174 -0.66 -29.73 -10.92
N TYR A 175 -1.63 -28.82 -10.85
CA TYR A 175 -1.45 -27.48 -10.29
C TYR A 175 -2.79 -26.92 -9.81
N HIS A 176 -2.76 -25.79 -9.10
CA HIS A 176 -3.95 -24.94 -8.95
C HIS A 176 -3.77 -23.61 -9.67
N ASP A 177 -4.85 -23.07 -10.21
CA ASP A 177 -4.83 -21.85 -11.02
C ASP A 177 -4.79 -20.57 -10.15
N ARG A 178 -4.73 -19.42 -10.83
CA ARG A 178 -4.96 -18.10 -10.23
C ARG A 178 -5.75 -17.27 -11.22
N LYS A 179 -6.86 -16.69 -10.77
CA LYS A 179 -7.81 -15.97 -11.64
C LYS A 179 -7.88 -14.46 -11.36
N GLY A 180 -7.46 -14.00 -10.17
CA GLY A 180 -7.55 -12.60 -9.78
C GLY A 180 -6.68 -12.19 -8.58
N TYR A 181 -7.06 -11.06 -7.97
CA TYR A 181 -6.26 -10.32 -6.99
C TYR A 181 -6.46 -10.72 -5.53
N GLU A 182 -7.46 -11.56 -5.23
CA GLU A 182 -7.79 -11.92 -3.84
C GLU A 182 -6.58 -12.44 -3.06
N ASP A 183 -6.52 -12.03 -1.79
CA ASP A 183 -5.52 -12.49 -0.85
C ASP A 183 -5.63 -14.01 -0.68
N SER A 184 -4.51 -14.72 -0.73
CA SER A 184 -4.48 -16.17 -0.57
C SER A 184 -4.93 -16.62 0.82
N TYR A 185 -4.97 -15.75 1.82
CA TYR A 185 -5.34 -16.08 3.18
C TYR A 185 -6.79 -15.71 3.52
N ARG A 186 -7.56 -15.10 2.59
CA ARG A 186 -9.01 -14.92 2.76
C ARG A 186 -9.69 -16.28 2.87
N LYS A 187 -10.34 -16.54 4.00
CA LYS A 187 -10.98 -17.83 4.33
C LYS A 187 -12.46 -17.77 4.04
N HIS A 188 -13.07 -18.94 3.84
CA HIS A 188 -14.52 -19.09 3.66
C HIS A 188 -15.07 -18.34 2.43
N HIS A 189 -14.18 -17.86 1.57
CA HIS A 189 -14.55 -17.11 0.38
C HIS A 189 -15.16 -18.07 -0.63
N THR A 190 -16.34 -17.71 -1.13
CA THR A 190 -17.01 -18.46 -2.18
C THR A 190 -17.35 -17.55 -3.36
N SER A 191 -16.62 -17.67 -4.47
CA SER A 191 -16.89 -16.95 -5.71
C SER A 191 -16.10 -17.56 -6.88
N SER A 192 -16.30 -17.05 -8.09
CA SER A 192 -15.61 -17.49 -9.30
C SER A 192 -14.08 -17.34 -9.27
N VAL A 193 -13.55 -16.42 -8.45
CA VAL A 193 -12.10 -16.12 -8.39
C VAL A 193 -11.30 -17.13 -7.56
N THR A 194 -11.98 -17.96 -6.75
CA THR A 194 -11.32 -18.99 -5.95
C THR A 194 -10.63 -20.02 -6.85
N ARG A 195 -9.59 -20.68 -6.32
CA ARG A 195 -8.69 -21.49 -7.14
C ARG A 195 -9.22 -22.90 -7.33
N ASP A 196 -9.02 -23.42 -8.54
CA ASP A 196 -9.35 -24.78 -8.92
C ASP A 196 -8.09 -25.63 -9.13
N VAL A 197 -8.22 -26.94 -9.00
CA VAL A 197 -7.18 -27.91 -9.36
C VAL A 197 -7.31 -28.32 -10.82
N TRP A 198 -6.18 -28.32 -11.53
CA TRP A 198 -6.06 -28.62 -12.95
C TRP A 198 -4.96 -29.62 -13.24
N THR A 199 -5.02 -30.24 -14.41
CA THR A 199 -3.93 -31.00 -15.01
C THR A 199 -3.51 -30.42 -16.37
N TYR A 200 -2.22 -30.50 -16.66
CA TYR A 200 -1.60 -30.15 -17.93
C TYR A 200 -0.88 -31.37 -18.51
N ASN A 201 -1.21 -31.74 -19.74
CA ASN A 201 -0.54 -32.84 -20.45
C ASN A 201 0.75 -32.34 -21.10
N THR A 202 1.88 -32.91 -20.71
CA THR A 202 3.21 -32.45 -21.14
C THR A 202 3.52 -32.74 -22.61
N SER A 203 2.79 -33.69 -23.21
CA SER A 203 2.98 -34.10 -24.61
C SER A 203 2.00 -33.41 -25.57
N THR A 204 0.75 -33.19 -25.15
CA THR A 204 -0.30 -32.60 -26.01
C THR A 204 -0.51 -31.10 -25.74
N SER A 205 0.05 -30.56 -24.66
CA SER A 205 -0.20 -29.20 -24.17
C SER A 205 -1.69 -28.91 -23.92
N GLU A 206 -2.44 -29.93 -23.50
CA GLU A 206 -3.85 -29.83 -23.14
C GLU A 206 -4.02 -29.54 -21.65
N TYR A 207 -4.98 -28.69 -21.33
CA TYR A 207 -5.34 -28.28 -19.97
C TYR A 207 -6.69 -28.88 -19.61
N ARG A 208 -6.83 -29.37 -18.38
CA ARG A 208 -8.09 -29.94 -17.90
C ARG A 208 -8.36 -29.57 -16.45
N GLN A 209 -9.45 -28.86 -16.23
CA GLN A 209 -9.99 -28.58 -14.89
C GLN A 209 -10.50 -29.88 -14.26
N LEU A 210 -10.16 -30.10 -12.99
CA LEU A 210 -10.58 -31.27 -12.23
C LEU A 210 -11.64 -30.95 -11.18
N THR A 211 -11.60 -29.76 -10.59
CA THR A 211 -12.53 -29.31 -9.55
C THR A 211 -13.44 -28.20 -10.08
N PRO A 212 -14.74 -28.20 -9.74
CA PRO A 212 -15.66 -27.10 -10.04
C PRO A 212 -16.15 -26.37 -8.77
N PHE A 213 -15.48 -26.56 -7.64
CA PHE A 213 -15.92 -26.03 -6.35
C PHE A 213 -15.79 -24.50 -6.34
N THR A 214 -16.85 -23.79 -5.95
CA THR A 214 -16.86 -22.32 -5.90
C THR A 214 -16.15 -21.75 -4.68
N GLY A 215 -15.32 -22.55 -4.00
CA GLY A 215 -14.43 -22.16 -2.91
C GLY A 215 -12.99 -22.54 -3.26
N GLU A 216 -12.09 -22.60 -2.28
CA GLU A 216 -10.67 -22.80 -2.56
C GLU A 216 -10.24 -24.27 -2.60
N ASP A 217 -9.65 -24.68 -3.71
CA ASP A 217 -8.95 -25.96 -3.89
C ASP A 217 -7.46 -25.72 -4.26
N ARG A 218 -6.54 -26.21 -3.43
CA ARG A 218 -5.11 -25.83 -3.46
C ARG A 218 -4.15 -26.97 -3.19
N ASN A 219 -2.85 -26.69 -3.38
CA ASN A 219 -1.71 -27.58 -3.09
C ASN A 219 -1.89 -29.04 -3.55
N PRO A 220 -2.19 -29.31 -4.83
CA PRO A 220 -2.38 -30.68 -5.29
C PRO A 220 -1.05 -31.45 -5.37
N VAL A 221 -1.08 -32.74 -5.03
CA VAL A 221 0.05 -33.69 -5.11
C VAL A 221 -0.43 -35.06 -5.62
N PHE A 222 0.41 -35.76 -6.38
CA PHE A 222 0.09 -37.10 -6.90
C PHE A 222 0.33 -38.20 -5.86
N SER A 223 -0.45 -39.28 -5.92
CA SER A 223 -0.05 -40.57 -5.36
C SER A 223 1.13 -41.16 -6.13
N LYS A 224 1.96 -41.99 -5.48
CA LYS A 224 3.14 -42.60 -6.12
C LYS A 224 2.82 -43.44 -7.36
N ASP A 225 1.64 -44.04 -7.43
CA ASP A 225 1.18 -44.79 -8.60
C ASP A 225 0.59 -43.91 -9.71
N GLY A 226 0.50 -42.59 -9.49
CA GLY A 226 -0.04 -41.61 -10.43
C GLY A 226 -1.56 -41.69 -10.64
N ARG A 227 -2.29 -42.50 -9.87
CA ARG A 227 -3.73 -42.75 -10.10
C ARG A 227 -4.65 -41.78 -9.38
N SER A 228 -4.18 -41.16 -8.29
CA SER A 228 -4.96 -40.24 -7.46
C SER A 228 -4.22 -38.92 -7.27
N ILE A 229 -5.00 -37.87 -6.99
CA ILE A 229 -4.52 -36.57 -6.56
C ILE A 229 -5.04 -36.33 -5.15
N TYR A 230 -4.15 -35.94 -4.24
CA TYR A 230 -4.50 -35.36 -2.95
C TYR A 230 -4.36 -33.84 -3.04
N TYR A 231 -5.25 -33.10 -2.42
CA TYR A 231 -5.27 -31.64 -2.47
C TYR A 231 -5.92 -31.07 -1.21
N LEU A 232 -5.77 -29.78 -0.97
CA LEU A 232 -6.44 -29.06 0.10
C LEU A 232 -7.74 -28.47 -0.42
N SER A 233 -8.85 -28.66 0.30
CA SER A 233 -10.16 -28.10 -0.08
C SER A 233 -10.88 -27.50 1.12
N GLU A 234 -11.56 -26.38 0.92
CA GLU A 234 -12.50 -25.78 1.90
C GLU A 234 -13.94 -26.26 1.76
N GLU A 235 -14.23 -27.30 0.96
CA GLU A 235 -15.58 -27.81 0.70
C GLU A 235 -16.38 -28.15 1.98
N GLN A 236 -15.69 -28.44 3.09
CA GLN A 236 -16.28 -28.75 4.40
C GLN A 236 -16.07 -27.63 5.45
N GLY A 237 -15.87 -26.39 4.99
CA GLY A 237 -15.83 -25.17 5.81
C GLY A 237 -14.43 -24.69 6.19
N SER A 238 -13.43 -25.55 6.25
CA SER A 238 -12.03 -25.14 6.40
C SER A 238 -11.12 -26.15 5.71
N PHE A 239 -9.95 -25.69 5.25
CA PHE A 239 -9.03 -26.53 4.49
C PHE A 239 -8.75 -27.86 5.20
N ASN A 240 -9.08 -28.95 4.51
CA ASN A 240 -8.70 -30.31 4.85
C ASN A 240 -8.11 -31.00 3.62
N VAL A 241 -7.46 -32.14 3.84
CA VAL A 241 -6.96 -32.98 2.75
C VAL A 241 -8.11 -33.74 2.12
N HIS A 242 -8.26 -33.59 0.81
CA HIS A 242 -9.20 -34.30 -0.04
C HIS A 242 -8.44 -35.16 -1.06
N LYS A 243 -9.14 -36.12 -1.65
CA LYS A 243 -8.61 -37.04 -2.65
C LYS A 243 -9.60 -37.23 -3.79
N MET A 244 -9.08 -37.29 -5.01
CA MET A 244 -9.84 -37.65 -6.20
C MET A 244 -9.01 -38.49 -7.18
N PRO A 245 -9.64 -39.21 -8.14
CA PRO A 245 -8.92 -39.83 -9.24
C PRO A 245 -8.20 -38.78 -10.11
N VAL A 246 -7.06 -39.15 -10.72
CA VAL A 246 -6.31 -38.25 -11.63
C VAL A 246 -7.12 -37.79 -12.85
N THR A 247 -8.16 -38.55 -13.21
CA THR A 247 -9.08 -38.22 -14.31
C THR A 247 -10.19 -37.26 -13.90
N GLY A 248 -10.18 -36.75 -12.67
CA GLY A 248 -11.28 -36.02 -12.05
C GLY A 248 -12.39 -36.95 -11.55
N GLY A 249 -13.39 -36.40 -10.88
CA GLY A 249 -14.54 -37.15 -10.36
C GLY A 249 -14.91 -36.76 -8.94
N ALA A 250 -15.57 -37.67 -8.22
CA ALA A 250 -16.01 -37.42 -6.85
C ALA A 250 -14.81 -37.18 -5.91
N SER A 251 -14.87 -36.08 -5.16
CA SER A 251 -13.95 -35.78 -4.07
C SER A 251 -14.30 -36.61 -2.84
N ALA A 252 -13.28 -37.08 -2.13
CA ALA A 252 -13.39 -37.70 -0.82
C ALA A 252 -12.49 -36.98 0.18
N GLN A 253 -13.08 -36.43 1.24
CA GLN A 253 -12.32 -35.87 2.36
C GLN A 253 -11.56 -36.98 3.10
N VAL A 254 -10.28 -36.75 3.39
CA VAL A 254 -9.34 -37.71 4.00
C VAL A 254 -8.92 -37.28 5.41
N SER A 255 -8.80 -35.97 5.66
CA SER A 255 -8.59 -35.43 7.02
C SER A 255 -9.83 -34.72 7.53
N PHE A 256 -10.06 -34.77 8.84
CA PHE A 256 -11.27 -34.24 9.49
C PHE A 256 -10.89 -33.34 10.68
N LEU A 257 -10.07 -32.32 10.41
CA LEU A 257 -9.63 -31.33 11.40
C LEU A 257 -10.55 -30.11 11.36
N SER A 258 -10.89 -29.56 12.53
CA SER A 258 -11.76 -28.39 12.70
C SER A 258 -10.98 -27.14 13.13
N ASP A 259 -11.65 -25.98 13.13
CA ASP A 259 -11.24 -24.72 13.77
C ASP A 259 -10.05 -23.96 13.15
N HIS A 260 -9.11 -24.64 12.48
CA HIS A 260 -8.02 -24.01 11.74
C HIS A 260 -7.75 -24.73 10.43
N PRO A 261 -7.22 -24.04 9.40
CA PRO A 261 -6.94 -24.65 8.12
C PRO A 261 -5.75 -25.60 8.18
N VAL A 262 -5.84 -26.71 7.44
CA VAL A 262 -4.68 -27.50 7.03
C VAL A 262 -3.92 -26.74 5.94
N ARG A 263 -2.58 -26.70 6.02
CA ARG A 263 -1.72 -25.95 5.08
C ARG A 263 -0.50 -26.76 4.63
N GLY A 264 0.03 -26.41 3.46
CA GLY A 264 1.31 -26.91 2.95
C GLY A 264 1.36 -28.43 2.76
N LEU A 265 0.42 -28.99 1.99
CA LEU A 265 0.33 -30.43 1.74
C LEU A 265 1.55 -30.97 0.96
N SER A 266 2.17 -32.02 1.48
CA SER A 266 3.15 -32.88 0.78
C SER A 266 2.87 -34.37 1.03
N ILE A 267 3.48 -35.25 0.21
CA ILE A 267 3.28 -36.70 0.27
C ILE A 267 4.59 -37.45 -0.03
N SER A 268 4.84 -38.55 0.68
CA SER A 268 5.97 -39.46 0.41
C SER A 268 5.63 -40.56 -0.60
N ASP A 269 6.62 -41.29 -1.09
CA ASP A 269 6.43 -42.44 -1.98
C ASP A 269 5.64 -43.57 -1.30
N GLY A 270 5.74 -43.65 0.02
CA GLY A 270 4.97 -44.59 0.85
C GLY A 270 3.53 -44.15 1.14
N GLY A 271 3.10 -42.99 0.63
CA GLY A 271 1.75 -42.45 0.84
C GLY A 271 1.55 -41.77 2.19
N VAL A 272 2.62 -41.33 2.85
CA VAL A 272 2.53 -40.53 4.08
C VAL A 272 2.29 -39.08 3.68
N LEU A 273 1.11 -38.56 4.03
CA LEU A 273 0.72 -37.16 3.91
C LEU A 273 1.37 -36.36 5.03
N CYS A 274 1.84 -35.15 4.73
CA CYS A 274 2.44 -34.22 5.67
C CYS A 274 1.90 -32.81 5.42
N PHE A 275 1.52 -32.11 6.49
CA PHE A 275 0.91 -30.79 6.43
C PHE A 275 1.04 -30.07 7.77
N THR A 276 0.75 -28.77 7.80
CA THR A 276 0.64 -28.01 9.04
C THR A 276 -0.82 -27.86 9.47
N TYR A 277 -1.03 -27.86 10.77
CA TYR A 277 -2.31 -27.57 11.41
C TYR A 277 -2.02 -26.91 12.76
N ARG A 278 -2.69 -25.79 13.05
CA ARG A 278 -2.51 -25.04 14.32
C ARG A 278 -1.05 -24.68 14.62
N GLY A 279 -0.25 -24.40 13.59
CA GLY A 279 1.16 -24.02 13.67
C GLY A 279 2.14 -25.17 13.92
N GLY A 280 1.68 -26.41 14.06
CA GLY A 280 2.52 -27.60 14.16
C GLY A 280 2.47 -28.46 12.90
N ILE A 281 3.43 -29.38 12.75
CA ILE A 281 3.49 -30.33 11.63
C ILE A 281 2.80 -31.64 12.02
N TYR A 282 2.00 -32.19 11.10
CA TYR A 282 1.27 -33.43 11.25
C TYR A 282 1.58 -34.37 10.09
N THR A 283 1.57 -35.68 10.39
CA THR A 283 1.63 -36.73 9.38
C THR A 283 0.45 -37.69 9.51
N MET A 284 0.04 -38.28 8.39
CA MET A 284 -0.94 -39.37 8.36
C MET A 284 -0.82 -40.20 7.09
N THR A 285 -1.46 -41.36 7.08
CA THR A 285 -1.78 -42.11 5.85
C THR A 285 -3.26 -41.97 5.55
N ASP A 286 -3.67 -42.17 4.29
CA ASP A 286 -5.09 -42.27 3.92
C ASP A 286 -5.79 -43.38 4.74
N GLY A 287 -6.94 -43.07 5.35
CA GLY A 287 -7.66 -43.90 6.32
C GLY A 287 -7.08 -43.91 7.75
N GLY A 288 -5.94 -43.26 8.00
CA GLY A 288 -5.34 -43.08 9.32
C GLY A 288 -5.79 -41.81 10.04
N GLN A 289 -5.30 -41.59 11.26
CA GLN A 289 -5.52 -40.36 12.02
C GLN A 289 -4.30 -39.43 11.94
N PRO A 290 -4.48 -38.10 11.80
CA PRO A 290 -3.40 -37.13 11.92
C PRO A 290 -2.63 -37.27 13.23
N THR A 291 -1.30 -37.37 13.13
CA THR A 291 -0.39 -37.43 14.29
C THR A 291 0.55 -36.23 14.26
N LYS A 292 0.55 -35.44 15.34
CA LYS A 292 1.49 -34.31 15.50
C LYS A 292 2.91 -34.84 15.59
N VAL A 293 3.82 -34.27 14.82
CA VAL A 293 5.25 -34.58 14.90
C VAL A 293 5.85 -33.76 16.06
N PRO A 294 6.41 -34.41 17.10
CA PRO A 294 7.01 -33.68 18.22
C PRO A 294 8.36 -33.10 17.79
N ILE A 295 8.44 -31.77 17.62
CA ILE A 295 9.63 -31.08 17.11
C ILE A 295 10.24 -30.24 18.22
N ARG A 296 11.54 -30.43 18.47
CA ARG A 296 12.34 -29.58 19.34
C ARG A 296 13.32 -28.77 18.50
N VAL A 297 13.12 -27.46 18.47
CA VAL A 297 14.08 -26.52 17.87
C VAL A 297 15.07 -26.11 18.95
N VAL A 298 16.35 -26.45 18.75
CA VAL A 298 17.43 -26.10 19.68
C VAL A 298 18.28 -25.01 19.02
N THR A 299 17.96 -23.75 19.31
CA THR A 299 18.70 -22.57 18.84
C THR A 299 18.77 -21.53 19.95
N ASP A 300 19.85 -20.76 19.98
CA ASP A 300 20.04 -19.59 20.84
C ASP A 300 19.40 -18.31 20.25
N GLY A 301 18.82 -18.40 19.05
CA GLY A 301 18.18 -17.29 18.34
C GLY A 301 19.16 -16.61 17.38
N ARG A 302 18.72 -16.41 16.13
CA ARG A 302 19.59 -15.86 15.07
C ARG A 302 19.96 -14.39 15.27
N TYR A 303 19.09 -13.63 15.93
CA TYR A 303 19.27 -12.20 16.16
C TYR A 303 18.93 -11.85 17.60
N ASN A 304 19.61 -10.83 18.13
CA ASN A 304 19.20 -10.20 19.38
C ASN A 304 17.92 -9.41 19.14
N PRO A 305 16.79 -9.76 19.80
CA PRO A 305 15.51 -9.07 19.57
C PRO A 305 15.53 -7.62 20.09
N THR A 306 16.49 -7.30 20.97
CA THR A 306 16.76 -5.94 21.43
C THR A 306 18.08 -5.47 20.85
N ARG A 307 18.05 -4.36 20.11
CA ARG A 307 19.24 -3.76 19.51
C ARG A 307 19.16 -2.23 19.52
N THR A 308 20.30 -1.58 19.59
CA THR A 308 20.40 -0.15 19.34
C THR A 308 20.40 0.09 17.83
N VAL A 309 19.46 0.89 17.34
CA VAL A 309 19.44 1.35 15.95
C VAL A 309 19.63 2.86 15.90
N LYS A 310 20.28 3.32 14.84
CA LYS A 310 20.54 4.74 14.61
C LYS A 310 19.28 5.42 14.09
N VAL A 311 19.01 6.61 14.60
CA VAL A 311 17.95 7.51 14.12
C VAL A 311 18.63 8.66 13.39
N THR A 312 18.52 8.68 12.06
CA THR A 312 19.20 9.67 11.20
C THR A 312 18.29 10.31 10.16
N GLY A 313 16.99 9.98 10.15
CA GLY A 313 16.02 10.38 9.13
C GLY A 313 14.73 9.55 9.23
N ASP A 314 14.02 9.41 8.11
CA ASP A 314 12.71 8.73 8.03
C ASP A 314 11.73 9.26 9.08
N VAL A 315 11.51 10.57 9.02
CA VAL A 315 10.63 11.32 9.92
C VAL A 315 9.22 11.41 9.33
N ASP A 316 8.21 11.17 10.18
CA ASP A 316 6.79 11.16 9.81
C ASP A 316 6.06 12.47 10.11
N GLU A 317 6.51 13.20 11.14
CA GLU A 317 5.88 14.43 11.66
C GLU A 317 6.96 15.40 12.15
N VAL A 318 6.78 16.71 11.95
CA VAL A 318 7.72 17.72 12.46
C VAL A 318 7.03 18.93 13.10
N VAL A 319 7.42 19.28 14.33
CA VAL A 319 6.83 20.42 15.07
C VAL A 319 7.92 21.27 15.75
N PRO A 320 8.15 22.51 15.31
CA PRO A 320 9.14 23.39 15.93
C PRO A 320 8.70 23.85 17.33
N SER A 321 9.65 23.92 18.25
CA SER A 321 9.42 24.44 19.60
C SER A 321 9.02 25.93 19.59
N PRO A 322 8.35 26.44 20.65
CA PRO A 322 8.02 27.86 20.78
C PRO A 322 9.23 28.80 20.70
N SER A 323 10.43 28.30 21.07
CA SER A 323 11.68 29.05 21.00
C SER A 323 12.30 29.10 19.60
N GLY A 324 11.91 28.20 18.69
CA GLY A 324 12.49 27.99 17.37
C GLY A 324 13.88 27.32 17.37
N LYS A 325 14.40 26.88 18.53
CA LYS A 325 15.78 26.35 18.66
C LYS A 325 15.89 24.83 18.64
N GLU A 326 14.76 24.15 18.78
CA GLU A 326 14.66 22.70 18.71
C GLU A 326 13.34 22.30 18.05
N VAL A 327 13.31 21.07 17.55
CA VAL A 327 12.21 20.52 16.77
C VAL A 327 11.86 19.14 17.31
N ALA A 328 10.59 18.92 17.63
CA ALA A 328 10.08 17.60 17.94
C ALA A 328 9.68 16.88 16.65
N PHE A 329 9.88 15.56 16.61
CA PHE A 329 9.53 14.75 15.46
C PHE A 329 9.19 13.32 15.86
N ILE A 330 8.44 12.64 14.99
CA ILE A 330 8.13 11.21 15.12
C ILE A 330 9.06 10.40 14.21
N HIS A 331 9.67 9.35 14.77
CA HIS A 331 10.37 8.33 14.02
C HIS A 331 9.97 6.97 14.56
N ARG A 332 9.48 6.08 13.69
CA ARG A 332 9.11 4.70 14.02
C ARG A 332 8.17 4.62 15.24
N GLY A 333 7.20 5.53 15.32
CA GLY A 333 6.24 5.57 16.41
C GLY A 333 6.76 6.18 17.71
N GLU A 334 7.95 6.79 17.76
CA GLU A 334 8.46 7.41 18.98
C GLU A 334 8.74 8.91 18.84
N VAL A 335 8.65 9.63 19.97
CA VAL A 335 8.91 11.07 20.04
C VAL A 335 10.40 11.33 20.25
N PHE A 336 10.99 12.12 19.37
CA PHE A 336 12.34 12.64 19.49
C PHE A 336 12.33 14.17 19.46
N VAL A 337 13.38 14.77 20.01
CA VAL A 337 13.66 16.20 19.86
C VAL A 337 15.11 16.39 19.42
N THR A 338 15.30 17.17 18.35
CA THR A 338 16.64 17.55 17.87
C THR A 338 16.86 19.06 17.95
N SER A 339 18.09 19.47 18.24
CA SER A 339 18.53 20.86 18.05
C SER A 339 18.68 21.17 16.57
N LEU A 340 18.72 22.45 16.21
CA LEU A 340 18.98 22.84 14.81
C LEU A 340 20.35 22.39 14.28
N GLU A 341 21.30 22.06 15.17
CA GLU A 341 22.66 21.62 14.86
C GLU A 341 22.83 20.09 14.90
N GLY A 342 21.80 19.34 15.30
CA GLY A 342 21.76 17.87 15.21
C GLY A 342 21.86 17.08 16.51
N THR A 343 21.96 17.72 17.66
CA THR A 343 21.92 17.01 18.95
C THR A 343 20.52 16.45 19.16
N THR A 344 20.35 15.13 19.09
CA THR A 344 19.03 14.47 19.20
C THR A 344 18.87 13.76 20.53
N ARG A 345 17.68 13.90 21.13
CA ARG A 345 17.26 13.17 22.33
C ARG A 345 15.96 12.43 22.06
N ARG A 346 15.95 11.14 22.44
CA ARG A 346 14.76 10.31 22.52
C ARG A 346 13.91 10.70 23.75
N ILE A 347 12.61 10.93 23.55
CA ILE A 347 11.69 11.41 24.60
C ILE A 347 10.86 10.26 25.16
N THR A 348 10.34 9.38 24.30
CA THR A 348 9.61 8.17 24.67
C THR A 348 10.48 6.92 24.52
N ASP A 349 10.12 5.84 25.23
CA ASP A 349 10.80 4.53 25.12
C ASP A 349 9.74 3.43 25.15
N THR A 350 9.08 3.25 24.01
CA THR A 350 7.91 2.39 23.87
C THR A 350 7.91 1.61 22.55
N PRO A 351 7.39 0.37 22.54
CA PRO A 351 7.15 -0.37 21.29
C PRO A 351 5.94 0.15 20.51
N GLU A 352 5.01 0.84 21.16
CA GLU A 352 3.77 1.38 20.58
C GLU A 352 3.99 2.64 19.71
N GLN A 353 2.94 3.09 19.03
CA GLN A 353 2.98 4.33 18.25
C GLN A 353 2.62 5.55 19.09
N GLU A 354 3.40 6.62 18.90
CA GLU A 354 3.12 8.00 19.23
C GLU A 354 2.89 8.85 17.99
N ARG A 355 1.95 9.79 18.07
CA ARG A 355 1.61 10.76 17.00
C ARG A 355 1.13 12.09 17.59
N SER A 356 1.00 13.10 16.73
CA SER A 356 0.34 14.38 17.04
C SER A 356 0.99 15.13 18.20
N VAL A 357 2.28 15.43 18.04
CA VAL A 357 3.08 16.12 19.03
C VAL A 357 2.68 17.60 19.11
N SER A 358 2.50 18.11 20.32
CA SER A 358 2.15 19.50 20.58
C SER A 358 3.00 20.06 21.71
N TRP A 359 3.60 21.23 21.48
CA TRP A 359 4.38 21.93 22.50
C TRP A 359 3.47 22.73 23.44
N HIS A 360 3.71 22.62 24.74
CA HIS A 360 3.18 23.62 25.67
C HIS A 360 3.80 24.99 25.34
N PRO A 361 3.07 26.12 25.42
CA PRO A 361 3.57 27.43 25.02
C PRO A 361 4.86 27.90 25.72
N GLU A 362 5.14 27.38 26.91
CA GLU A 362 6.37 27.63 27.69
C GLU A 362 7.61 26.88 27.14
N GLY A 363 7.43 25.91 26.24
CA GLY A 363 8.51 25.14 25.62
C GLY A 363 9.13 24.04 26.49
N ARG A 364 8.59 23.79 27.70
CA ARG A 364 9.15 22.82 28.66
C ARG A 364 8.33 21.54 28.83
N LYS A 365 7.23 21.41 28.08
CA LYS A 365 6.37 20.22 28.07
C LYS A 365 5.96 19.89 26.64
N LEU A 366 5.91 18.61 26.35
CA LEU A 366 5.36 18.03 25.13
C LEU A 366 4.07 17.28 25.49
N LEU A 367 3.08 17.37 24.62
CA LEU A 367 1.86 16.57 24.59
C LEU A 367 1.92 15.70 23.33
N TYR A 368 1.45 14.47 23.40
CA TYR A 368 1.32 13.58 22.26
C TYR A 368 0.25 12.53 22.56
N ALA A 369 -0.31 11.94 21.51
CA ALA A 369 -1.11 10.74 21.61
C ALA A 369 -0.18 9.52 21.57
N SER A 370 -0.45 8.51 22.40
CA SER A 370 0.26 7.22 22.38
C SER A 370 -0.73 6.07 22.51
N GLU A 371 -0.54 5.02 21.71
CA GLU A 371 -1.46 3.89 21.63
C GLU A 371 -1.13 2.80 22.66
N ARG A 372 -1.12 3.18 23.94
CA ARG A 372 -0.76 2.30 25.07
C ARG A 372 -2.02 1.82 25.78
N ASN A 373 -1.93 0.68 26.46
CA ASN A 373 -3.02 0.13 27.28
C ASN A 373 -4.32 -0.23 26.50
N GLY A 374 -4.23 -0.43 25.18
CA GLY A 374 -5.35 -0.90 24.35
C GLY A 374 -6.24 0.21 23.76
N SER A 375 -5.78 1.46 23.75
CA SER A 375 -6.43 2.61 23.10
C SER A 375 -5.41 3.71 22.81
N TRP A 376 -5.74 4.66 21.95
CA TRP A 376 -5.06 5.95 21.95
C TRP A 376 -5.36 6.71 23.24
N ASP A 377 -4.30 7.14 23.92
CA ASP A 377 -4.33 7.93 25.15
C ASP A 377 -3.42 9.15 25.02
N LEU A 378 -3.63 10.16 25.87
CA LEU A 378 -2.87 11.42 25.81
C LEU A 378 -1.84 11.49 26.93
N TYR A 379 -0.59 11.73 26.57
CA TYR A 379 0.54 11.80 27.50
C TYR A 379 1.24 13.14 27.42
N THR A 380 1.87 13.52 28.52
CA THR A 380 2.72 14.71 28.57
C THR A 380 4.09 14.36 29.13
N THR A 381 5.15 14.85 28.49
CA THR A 381 6.52 14.73 29.00
C THR A 381 7.11 16.11 29.28
N SER A 382 7.78 16.26 30.43
CA SER A 382 8.28 17.55 30.93
C SER A 382 9.76 17.50 31.35
N ILE A 383 10.45 18.63 31.21
CA ILE A 383 11.82 18.83 31.71
C ILE A 383 11.78 19.05 33.23
N VAL A 384 12.40 18.16 33.99
CA VAL A 384 12.33 18.16 35.46
C VAL A 384 13.21 19.25 36.09
N ARG A 385 14.41 19.47 35.56
CA ARG A 385 15.40 20.38 36.14
C ARG A 385 15.18 21.80 35.64
N GLU A 386 14.88 22.74 36.54
CA GLU A 386 14.54 24.13 36.20
C GLU A 386 15.64 24.85 35.41
N GLU A 387 16.92 24.53 35.66
CA GLU A 387 18.06 25.09 34.97
C GLU A 387 18.23 24.61 33.51
N GLU A 388 17.62 23.47 33.16
CA GLU A 388 17.64 22.92 31.81
C GLU A 388 16.48 23.50 31.00
N LYS A 389 16.78 24.12 29.85
CA LYS A 389 15.80 24.88 29.06
C LYS A 389 15.24 24.13 27.86
N TYR A 390 15.99 23.18 27.30
CA TYR A 390 15.69 22.51 26.04
C TYR A 390 15.67 21.00 26.21
N PHE A 391 14.77 20.31 25.50
CA PHE A 391 14.65 18.86 25.57
C PHE A 391 15.90 18.16 25.05
N PHE A 392 16.53 18.64 23.97
CA PHE A 392 17.73 17.97 23.42
C PHE A 392 18.92 17.88 24.39
N HIS A 393 18.91 18.65 25.50
CA HIS A 393 19.91 18.59 26.57
C HIS A 393 19.34 18.26 27.96
N ALA A 394 18.02 18.09 28.09
CA ALA A 394 17.40 17.75 29.37
C ALA A 394 18.00 16.43 29.89
N THR A 395 18.42 16.35 31.14
CA THR A 395 18.97 15.11 31.70
C THR A 395 17.90 14.25 32.36
N LEU A 396 16.86 14.88 32.91
CA LEU A 396 15.74 14.23 33.57
C LEU A 396 14.42 14.65 32.92
N LEU A 397 13.66 13.64 32.48
CA LEU A 397 12.32 13.79 31.92
C LEU A 397 11.30 13.13 32.84
N LYS A 398 10.09 13.69 32.89
CA LYS A 398 8.94 13.10 33.59
C LYS A 398 7.77 13.03 32.64
N GLU A 399 7.32 11.81 32.36
CA GLU A 399 6.11 11.51 31.60
C GLU A 399 4.93 11.29 32.56
N GLU A 400 3.75 11.81 32.20
CA GLU A 400 2.50 11.62 32.92
C GLU A 400 1.32 11.49 31.92
N ALA A 401 0.40 10.57 32.19
CA ALA A 401 -0.86 10.50 31.45
C ALA A 401 -1.72 11.74 31.75
N LEU A 402 -2.17 12.41 30.69
CA LEU A 402 -3.10 13.53 30.76
C LEU A 402 -4.55 13.05 30.71
N ILE A 403 -4.83 12.16 29.76
CA ILE A 403 -6.09 11.43 29.62
C ILE A 403 -5.71 9.98 29.31
N ALA A 404 -6.24 9.04 30.08
CA ALA A 404 -6.11 7.62 29.82
C ALA A 404 -7.48 6.94 30.01
N THR A 405 -8.15 6.59 28.91
CA THR A 405 -9.48 5.97 28.94
C THR A 405 -9.60 4.87 27.89
N PRO A 406 -10.59 3.97 27.98
CA PRO A 406 -10.83 2.97 26.93
C PRO A 406 -11.27 3.55 25.57
N ALA A 407 -11.62 4.84 25.53
CA ALA A 407 -11.93 5.51 24.28
C ALA A 407 -10.64 5.87 23.54
N GLU A 408 -10.76 6.12 22.24
CA GLU A 408 -9.60 6.42 21.40
C GLU A 408 -9.38 7.94 21.40
N GLU A 409 -8.54 8.39 22.33
CA GLU A 409 -8.22 9.79 22.61
C GLU A 409 -7.00 10.22 21.77
N PHE A 410 -7.25 10.95 20.69
CA PHE A 410 -6.30 11.10 19.60
C PHE A 410 -6.15 12.56 19.13
N GLN A 411 -5.07 12.84 18.39
CA GLN A 411 -4.75 14.15 17.80
C GLN A 411 -4.95 15.31 18.79
N ALA A 412 -4.15 15.39 19.85
CA ALA A 412 -4.31 16.41 20.86
C ALA A 412 -3.43 17.65 20.63
N ALA A 413 -3.95 18.84 20.91
CA ALA A 413 -3.24 20.10 20.76
C ALA A 413 -3.49 21.06 21.94
N TYR A 414 -2.42 21.63 22.48
CA TYR A 414 -2.51 22.70 23.47
C TYR A 414 -3.15 23.96 22.89
N SER A 415 -3.97 24.64 23.70
CA SER A 415 -4.36 26.02 23.43
C SER A 415 -3.12 26.94 23.48
N PRO A 416 -3.12 28.06 22.73
CA PRO A 416 -2.01 29.02 22.75
C PRO A 416 -1.66 29.59 24.14
N ASP A 417 -2.61 29.59 25.08
CA ASP A 417 -2.37 29.97 26.49
C ASP A 417 -1.95 28.80 27.41
N GLY A 418 -1.93 27.57 26.89
CA GLY A 418 -1.51 26.35 27.57
C GLY A 418 -2.49 25.80 28.61
N LYS A 419 -3.65 26.45 28.80
CA LYS A 419 -4.61 26.10 29.86
C LYS A 419 -5.57 25.00 29.45
N GLU A 420 -5.73 24.77 28.16
CA GLU A 420 -6.67 23.80 27.61
C GLU A 420 -6.01 22.92 26.54
N VAL A 421 -6.60 21.75 26.30
CA VAL A 421 -6.19 20.80 25.28
C VAL A 421 -7.42 20.42 24.48
N ALA A 422 -7.38 20.61 23.16
CA ALA A 422 -8.35 20.01 22.25
C ALA A 422 -7.86 18.63 21.85
N TYR A 423 -8.77 17.69 21.64
CA TYR A 423 -8.48 16.31 21.23
C TYR A 423 -9.72 15.68 20.62
N LEU A 424 -9.55 14.60 19.87
CA LEU A 424 -10.64 13.80 19.34
C LEU A 424 -10.87 12.59 20.24
N GLN A 425 -12.12 12.38 20.64
CA GLN A 425 -12.55 11.12 21.25
C GLN A 425 -13.19 10.22 20.17
N GLU A 426 -12.82 8.95 20.14
CA GLU A 426 -13.23 7.98 19.10
C GLU A 426 -13.00 8.53 17.69
N ARG A 427 -11.90 9.29 17.53
CA ARG A 427 -11.44 9.92 16.27
C ARG A 427 -12.44 10.88 15.58
N THR A 428 -13.59 11.15 16.18
CA THR A 428 -14.70 11.87 15.50
C THR A 428 -15.29 12.99 16.34
N GLU A 429 -15.43 12.81 17.65
CA GLU A 429 -15.95 13.86 18.55
C GLU A 429 -14.82 14.80 18.98
N LEU A 430 -14.89 16.09 18.63
CA LEU A 430 -13.91 17.07 19.09
C LEU A 430 -14.27 17.53 20.51
N ARG A 431 -13.33 17.33 21.43
CA ARG A 431 -13.46 17.67 22.85
C ARG A 431 -12.39 18.65 23.27
N VAL A 432 -12.69 19.38 24.35
CA VAL A 432 -11.73 20.27 25.02
C VAL A 432 -11.64 19.89 26.49
N LEU A 433 -10.41 19.66 26.95
CA LEU A 433 -10.01 19.44 28.34
C LEU A 433 -9.47 20.74 28.94
N ASN A 434 -9.95 21.12 30.11
CA ASN A 434 -9.27 22.12 30.93
C ASN A 434 -8.15 21.44 31.75
N VAL A 435 -6.90 21.84 31.55
CA VAL A 435 -5.72 21.13 32.10
C VAL A 435 -5.69 21.11 33.63
N ALA A 436 -6.11 22.21 34.27
CA ALA A 436 -6.08 22.36 35.72
C ALA A 436 -7.22 21.61 36.43
N SER A 437 -8.46 21.80 35.97
CA SER A 437 -9.65 21.20 36.59
C SER A 437 -9.93 19.77 36.13
N LYS A 438 -9.32 19.35 35.01
CA LYS A 438 -9.59 18.08 34.30
C LYS A 438 -11.01 17.94 33.74
N ALA A 439 -11.80 19.01 33.74
CA ALA A 439 -13.14 19.00 33.15
C ALA A 439 -13.06 18.95 31.62
N THR A 440 -13.90 18.12 31.00
CA THR A 440 -14.01 17.97 29.55
C THR A 440 -15.37 18.43 29.04
N ARG A 441 -15.42 18.85 27.77
CA ARG A 441 -16.66 19.26 27.09
C ARG A 441 -16.57 18.98 25.59
N THR A 442 -17.71 18.67 24.98
CA THR A 442 -17.81 18.49 23.52
C THR A 442 -17.90 19.86 22.85
N VAL A 443 -17.16 20.02 21.75
CA VAL A 443 -17.15 21.22 20.93
C VAL A 443 -17.70 20.93 19.52
N LEU A 444 -17.39 19.76 18.95
CA LEU A 444 -17.99 19.30 17.70
C LEU A 444 -18.47 17.84 17.89
N PRO A 445 -19.76 17.55 17.69
CA PRO A 445 -20.29 16.20 17.89
C PRO A 445 -19.81 15.22 16.79
N ALA A 446 -19.79 13.93 17.13
CA ALA A 446 -19.28 12.87 16.25
C ALA A 446 -19.99 12.76 14.90
N ASP A 447 -21.28 13.12 14.81
CA ASP A 447 -22.07 13.06 13.57
C ASP A 447 -21.69 14.12 12.53
N ARG A 448 -20.74 15.00 12.87
CA ARG A 448 -20.14 15.99 11.97
C ARG A 448 -18.84 15.54 11.35
N ASN A 449 -18.32 14.39 11.74
CA ASN A 449 -17.02 13.89 11.28
C ASN A 449 -17.10 12.41 10.93
N TYR A 450 -16.19 11.98 10.07
CA TYR A 450 -15.93 10.58 9.81
C TYR A 450 -14.44 10.40 9.63
N SER A 451 -13.82 9.58 10.49
CA SER A 451 -12.40 9.24 10.38
C SER A 451 -12.22 8.00 9.52
N TYR A 452 -11.79 8.22 8.30
CA TYR A 452 -11.36 7.19 7.35
C TYR A 452 -9.98 6.63 7.72
N ALA A 453 -9.04 7.47 8.15
CA ALA A 453 -7.70 7.06 8.59
C ALA A 453 -7.30 7.73 9.91
N ASP A 454 -6.42 7.12 10.70
CA ASP A 454 -5.91 7.77 11.90
C ASP A 454 -5.03 8.97 11.50
N GLY A 455 -5.52 10.18 11.80
CA GLY A 455 -4.82 11.44 11.54
C GLY A 455 -5.51 12.33 10.50
N ASP A 456 -6.66 11.91 9.98
CA ASP A 456 -7.33 12.56 8.85
C ASP A 456 -8.30 13.69 9.22
N GLN A 457 -8.63 13.84 10.50
CA GLN A 457 -9.45 14.95 10.99
C GLN A 457 -8.60 16.19 11.20
N TRP A 458 -9.17 17.38 10.98
CA TRP A 458 -8.43 18.63 11.08
C TRP A 458 -9.13 19.68 11.94
N TYR A 459 -8.38 20.27 12.85
CA TYR A 459 -8.80 21.45 13.61
C TYR A 459 -7.58 22.25 14.08
N GLN A 460 -7.78 23.53 14.40
CA GLN A 460 -6.73 24.37 14.98
C GLN A 460 -7.31 25.41 15.95
N TRP A 461 -6.59 25.67 17.04
CA TRP A 461 -6.92 26.71 18.01
C TRP A 461 -6.75 28.13 17.43
N SER A 462 -7.69 29.00 17.76
CA SER A 462 -7.50 30.44 17.53
C SER A 462 -6.40 31.00 18.43
N PRO A 463 -5.72 32.09 18.03
CA PRO A 463 -4.66 32.72 18.84
C PRO A 463 -5.10 33.11 20.27
N ASP A 464 -6.36 33.50 20.45
CA ASP A 464 -6.94 33.89 21.76
C ASP A 464 -7.45 32.71 22.61
N SER A 465 -7.30 31.47 22.12
CA SER A 465 -7.76 30.24 22.78
C SER A 465 -9.29 30.17 23.00
N LYS A 466 -10.10 30.92 22.25
CA LYS A 466 -11.58 30.93 22.41
C LYS A 466 -12.35 30.23 21.30
N TRP A 467 -11.70 29.95 20.18
CA TRP A 467 -12.32 29.33 19.02
C TRP A 467 -11.46 28.19 18.49
N LEU A 468 -12.10 27.29 17.76
CA LEU A 468 -11.47 26.27 16.95
C LEU A 468 -11.96 26.46 15.52
N VAL A 469 -11.04 26.41 14.56
CA VAL A 469 -11.39 26.17 13.15
C VAL A 469 -11.42 24.67 12.95
N VAL A 470 -12.41 24.16 12.20
CA VAL A 470 -12.67 22.73 12.04
C VAL A 470 -12.98 22.41 10.58
N GLN A 471 -12.54 21.24 10.14
CA GLN A 471 -13.14 20.53 9.01
C GLN A 471 -14.37 19.75 9.52
N PHE A 472 -15.48 19.73 8.76
CA PHE A 472 -16.69 19.01 9.14
C PHE A 472 -17.56 18.58 7.94
N LEU A 473 -18.49 17.66 8.16
CA LEU A 473 -19.45 17.13 7.18
C LEU A 473 -20.89 17.56 7.48
N TYR A 474 -21.68 17.66 6.40
CA TYR A 474 -23.14 17.71 6.51
C TYR A 474 -23.71 16.28 6.60
N PRO A 475 -24.77 16.06 7.41
CA PRO A 475 -25.43 14.76 7.45
C PRO A 475 -25.88 14.28 6.06
N GLY A 476 -25.47 13.06 5.69
CA GLY A 476 -25.80 12.46 4.39
C GLY A 476 -25.00 12.97 3.20
N GLN A 477 -23.95 13.78 3.42
CA GLN A 477 -23.11 14.31 2.36
C GLN A 477 -21.63 14.14 2.71
N TRP A 478 -20.89 13.43 1.85
CA TRP A 478 -19.45 13.25 1.98
C TRP A 478 -18.68 14.34 1.21
N ILE A 479 -18.84 15.60 1.65
CA ILE A 479 -18.11 16.77 1.12
C ILE A 479 -17.70 17.65 2.30
N ASP A 480 -16.40 17.66 2.59
CA ASP A 480 -15.84 18.43 3.71
C ASP A 480 -16.10 19.94 3.59
N GLN A 481 -16.43 20.56 4.71
CA GLN A 481 -16.62 21.99 4.87
C GLN A 481 -15.64 22.54 5.89
N VAL A 482 -15.43 23.85 5.86
CA VAL A 482 -14.62 24.56 6.88
C VAL A 482 -15.54 25.44 7.70
N GLY A 483 -15.41 25.35 9.02
CA GLY A 483 -16.18 26.16 9.95
C GLY A 483 -15.38 26.61 11.17
N ILE A 484 -15.96 27.52 11.95
CA ILE A 484 -15.47 27.86 13.28
C ILE A 484 -16.51 27.55 14.35
N VAL A 485 -16.02 27.18 15.52
CA VAL A 485 -16.84 26.84 16.69
C VAL A 485 -16.18 27.37 17.96
N LYS A 486 -16.99 27.75 18.96
CA LYS A 486 -16.47 28.24 20.24
C LYS A 486 -15.89 27.09 21.06
N ALA A 487 -14.71 27.29 21.62
CA ALA A 487 -14.02 26.29 22.43
C ALA A 487 -14.71 26.02 23.79
N ASP A 488 -15.67 26.86 24.19
CA ASP A 488 -16.51 26.62 25.38
C ASP A 488 -17.63 25.59 25.14
N GLY A 489 -17.79 25.12 23.89
CA GLY A 489 -18.81 24.16 23.48
C GLY A 489 -20.21 24.77 23.32
N LYS A 490 -20.33 26.10 23.31
CA LYS A 490 -21.62 26.78 23.18
C LYS A 490 -21.81 27.34 21.77
N GLY A 491 -22.97 27.07 21.19
CA GLY A 491 -23.35 27.56 19.86
C GLY A 491 -23.15 26.51 18.77
N GLU A 492 -23.54 26.86 17.56
CA GLU A 492 -23.41 25.99 16.38
C GLU A 492 -22.15 26.32 15.58
N VAL A 493 -21.73 25.38 14.73
CA VAL A 493 -20.65 25.60 13.76
C VAL A 493 -21.06 26.70 12.79
N ILE A 494 -20.21 27.70 12.64
CA ILE A 494 -20.36 28.74 11.61
C ILE A 494 -19.65 28.23 10.35
N ASP A 495 -20.42 27.75 9.37
CA ASP A 495 -19.89 27.35 8.05
C ASP A 495 -19.33 28.55 7.29
N LEU A 496 -18.04 28.50 6.96
CA LEU A 496 -17.29 29.51 6.22
C LEU A 496 -17.21 29.21 4.71
N THR A 497 -17.39 27.94 4.30
CA THR A 497 -17.27 27.51 2.91
C THR A 497 -18.58 27.65 2.14
N ARG A 498 -19.67 27.07 2.64
CA ARG A 498 -20.97 26.92 1.96
C ARG A 498 -20.82 26.45 0.50
N SER A 499 -20.08 25.35 0.29
CA SER A 499 -19.57 24.98 -1.04
C SER A 499 -19.71 23.48 -1.33
N GLY A 500 -20.09 23.13 -2.57
CA GLY A 500 -20.04 21.76 -3.07
C GLY A 500 -18.64 21.30 -3.54
N TYR A 501 -17.61 22.14 -3.40
CA TYR A 501 -16.24 21.86 -3.88
C TYR A 501 -15.28 21.34 -2.81
N GLY A 502 -15.76 21.14 -1.58
CA GLY A 502 -14.92 20.75 -0.45
C GLY A 502 -14.05 21.89 0.11
N GLY A 503 -13.61 21.71 1.35
CA GLY A 503 -12.60 22.52 2.01
C GLY A 503 -11.78 21.69 3.00
N TRP A 504 -10.45 21.74 2.88
CA TRP A 504 -9.52 20.89 3.64
C TRP A 504 -8.42 21.69 4.34
N THR A 505 -7.85 21.09 5.38
CA THR A 505 -6.70 21.62 6.17
C THR A 505 -6.84 23.10 6.56
N PRO A 506 -7.94 23.52 7.23
CA PRO A 506 -8.13 24.92 7.54
C PRO A 506 -7.22 25.42 8.67
N GLU A 507 -6.72 26.66 8.54
CA GLU A 507 -5.78 27.26 9.50
C GLU A 507 -6.14 28.70 9.87
N TRP A 508 -5.90 29.07 11.12
CA TRP A 508 -5.92 30.46 11.61
C TRP A 508 -4.69 31.21 11.14
N ASN A 509 -4.93 32.42 10.63
CA ASN A 509 -3.89 33.27 10.08
C ASN A 509 -4.12 34.74 10.49
N HIS A 510 -3.11 35.58 10.22
CA HIS A 510 -3.19 37.03 10.39
C HIS A 510 -3.70 37.43 11.80
N ASP A 511 -3.04 36.89 12.82
CA ASP A 511 -3.38 37.06 14.24
C ASP A 511 -4.85 36.80 14.59
N GLY A 512 -5.48 35.84 13.89
CA GLY A 512 -6.85 35.40 14.17
C GLY A 512 -7.92 36.17 13.40
N THR A 513 -7.54 36.97 12.41
CA THR A 513 -8.48 37.74 11.58
C THR A 513 -8.74 37.12 10.21
N ALA A 514 -8.02 36.06 9.84
CA ALA A 514 -8.23 35.33 8.59
C ALA A 514 -8.15 33.82 8.80
N ILE A 515 -8.87 33.07 7.97
CA ILE A 515 -8.78 31.61 7.90
C ILE A 515 -8.43 31.20 6.48
N THR A 516 -7.45 30.31 6.31
CA THR A 516 -7.09 29.71 5.03
C THR A 516 -7.54 28.25 4.95
N TRP A 517 -7.72 27.73 3.74
CA TRP A 517 -7.99 26.29 3.49
C TRP A 517 -7.72 25.93 2.03
N PHE A 518 -7.65 24.63 1.73
CA PHE A 518 -7.54 24.13 0.35
C PHE A 518 -8.91 23.86 -0.26
N SER A 519 -9.11 24.21 -1.53
CA SER A 519 -10.34 23.87 -2.24
C SER A 519 -10.09 23.61 -3.73
N GLY A 520 -10.81 22.63 -4.29
CA GLY A 520 -10.80 22.33 -5.72
C GLY A 520 -11.67 23.27 -6.57
N ARG A 521 -12.27 24.31 -5.97
CA ARG A 521 -13.26 25.20 -6.62
C ARG A 521 -12.78 25.85 -7.93
N ASN A 522 -11.53 26.27 -8.00
CA ASN A 522 -10.94 26.83 -9.22
C ASN A 522 -10.00 25.87 -9.95
N GLY A 523 -9.76 24.69 -9.38
CA GLY A 523 -9.02 23.62 -10.02
C GLY A 523 -9.59 23.35 -11.39
N MET A 524 -8.71 22.97 -12.33
CA MET A 524 -9.20 22.30 -13.52
C MET A 524 -10.03 21.10 -13.04
N LYS A 525 -11.33 21.09 -13.35
CA LYS A 525 -12.22 20.00 -12.95
C LYS A 525 -11.55 18.70 -13.41
N SER A 526 -11.33 17.77 -12.48
CA SER A 526 -10.90 16.43 -12.87
C SER A 526 -11.84 15.90 -13.94
N HIS A 527 -11.28 15.24 -14.95
CA HIS A 527 -12.12 14.65 -15.97
C HIS A 527 -12.93 13.49 -15.36
N ALA A 528 -12.36 12.84 -14.35
CA ALA A 528 -12.97 11.81 -13.50
C ALA A 528 -13.07 12.22 -12.02
N SER A 529 -13.37 11.26 -11.14
CA SER A 529 -13.70 11.44 -9.72
C SER A 529 -12.61 12.02 -8.80
N TRP A 530 -11.31 12.04 -9.17
CA TRP A 530 -10.24 12.66 -8.36
C TRP A 530 -9.06 13.18 -9.20
N GLY A 531 -8.06 13.75 -8.52
CA GLY A 531 -6.88 14.36 -9.14
C GLY A 531 -7.06 15.85 -9.45
N SER A 532 -8.03 16.49 -8.80
CA SER A 532 -8.29 17.91 -9.01
C SER A 532 -7.16 18.70 -8.38
N GLN A 533 -6.63 19.66 -9.14
CA GLN A 533 -5.73 20.65 -8.60
C GLN A 533 -6.48 21.53 -7.60
N MET A 534 -5.79 21.96 -6.55
CA MET A 534 -6.36 22.76 -5.49
C MET A 534 -5.78 24.17 -5.49
N ASP A 535 -6.48 25.05 -4.78
CA ASP A 535 -6.07 26.42 -4.51
C ASP A 535 -6.13 26.69 -3.02
N VAL A 536 -5.28 27.61 -2.55
CA VAL A 536 -5.39 28.16 -1.20
C VAL A 536 -6.39 29.31 -1.22
N TYR A 537 -7.44 29.17 -0.43
CA TYR A 537 -8.43 30.20 -0.18
C TYR A 537 -8.17 30.88 1.15
N ALA A 538 -8.69 32.11 1.30
CA ALA A 538 -8.79 32.80 2.57
C ALA A 538 -10.17 33.42 2.74
N ILE A 539 -10.61 33.56 3.99
CA ILE A 539 -11.75 34.39 4.38
C ILE A 539 -11.32 35.30 5.52
N PHE A 540 -11.60 36.60 5.37
CA PHE A 540 -11.30 37.59 6.41
C PHE A 540 -12.51 37.76 7.33
N LEU A 541 -12.27 37.62 8.63
CA LEU A 541 -13.30 37.60 9.66
C LEU A 541 -13.78 38.99 10.06
N THR A 542 -13.00 40.04 9.76
CA THR A 542 -13.37 41.44 9.98
C THR A 542 -13.28 42.25 8.70
N GLN A 543 -14.02 43.36 8.64
CA GLN A 543 -13.91 44.30 7.51
C GLN A 543 -12.52 44.95 7.46
N GLU A 544 -11.96 45.34 8.61
CA GLU A 544 -10.63 45.96 8.70
C GLU A 544 -9.53 45.08 8.09
N ALA A 545 -9.52 43.78 8.40
CA ALA A 545 -8.51 42.87 7.86
C ALA A 545 -8.66 42.67 6.35
N TYR A 546 -9.88 42.70 5.84
CA TYR A 546 -10.14 42.64 4.41
C TYR A 546 -9.73 43.93 3.69
N ASP A 547 -10.04 45.09 4.25
CA ASP A 547 -9.64 46.39 3.69
C ASP A 547 -8.10 46.49 3.62
N ALA A 548 -7.40 46.07 4.69
CA ALA A 548 -5.94 46.01 4.72
C ALA A 548 -5.36 45.06 3.65
N TYR A 549 -6.03 43.94 3.37
CA TYR A 549 -5.65 43.04 2.28
C TYR A 549 -5.83 43.67 0.89
N LEU A 550 -6.85 44.51 0.70
CA LEU A 550 -7.15 45.15 -0.58
C LEU A 550 -6.20 46.29 -0.95
N LEU A 551 -5.46 46.85 0.01
CA LEU A 551 -4.49 47.93 -0.26
C LEU A 551 -3.47 47.50 -1.32
N SER A 552 -3.16 48.41 -2.23
CA SER A 552 -1.99 48.28 -3.09
C SER A 552 -0.72 48.29 -2.25
N LYS A 553 0.40 47.90 -2.86
CA LYS A 553 1.69 47.92 -2.18
C LYS A 553 2.05 49.33 -1.68
N GLU A 554 1.85 50.35 -2.52
CA GLU A 554 2.15 51.75 -2.17
C GLU A 554 1.26 52.25 -1.02
N GLU A 555 -0.05 51.94 -1.06
CA GLU A 555 -0.98 52.31 0.00
C GLU A 555 -0.67 51.61 1.33
N ALA A 556 -0.28 50.33 1.29
CA ALA A 556 0.11 49.59 2.49
C ALA A 556 1.43 50.09 3.10
N GLU A 557 2.40 50.48 2.26
CA GLU A 557 3.65 51.11 2.70
C GLU A 557 3.37 52.48 3.34
N LEU A 558 2.52 53.30 2.73
CA LEU A 558 2.08 54.59 3.28
C LEU A 558 1.34 54.44 4.60
N GLU A 559 0.38 53.52 4.71
CA GLU A 559 -0.35 53.28 5.95
C GLU A 559 0.60 52.79 7.07
N LYS A 560 1.62 52.00 6.71
CA LYS A 560 2.65 51.57 7.64
C LYS A 560 3.53 52.74 8.11
N GLU A 561 3.95 53.62 7.20
CA GLU A 561 4.67 54.85 7.53
C GLU A 561 3.83 55.76 8.44
N GLU A 562 2.55 56.00 8.10
CA GLU A 562 1.62 56.80 8.92
C GLU A 562 1.43 56.20 10.32
N ARG A 563 1.23 54.87 10.42
CA ARG A 563 1.11 54.18 11.72
C ARG A 563 2.41 54.21 12.53
N GLU A 564 3.57 54.16 11.88
CA GLU A 564 4.87 54.31 12.54
C GLU A 564 5.10 55.74 13.02
N GLU A 565 4.71 56.76 12.24
CA GLU A 565 4.72 58.16 12.64
C GLU A 565 3.77 58.43 13.82
N GLU A 566 2.53 57.92 13.78
CA GLU A 566 1.57 58.01 14.88
C GLU A 566 2.10 57.34 16.17
N LYS A 567 2.70 56.15 16.07
CA LYS A 567 3.37 55.49 17.21
C LYS A 567 4.52 56.33 17.76
N ASN A 568 5.36 56.87 16.88
CA ASN A 568 6.48 57.73 17.27
C ASN A 568 5.98 59.04 17.92
N GLU A 569 4.85 59.59 17.49
CA GLU A 569 4.20 60.74 18.13
C GLU A 569 3.56 60.37 19.48
N GLU A 570 2.93 59.20 19.62
CA GLU A 570 2.43 58.70 20.90
C GLU A 570 3.56 58.43 21.90
N GLU A 571 4.68 57.88 21.45
CA GLU A 571 5.87 57.69 22.28
C GLU A 571 6.49 59.03 22.71
N LYS A 572 6.54 60.02 21.81
CA LYS A 572 6.95 61.40 22.16
C LYS A 572 6.00 62.06 23.14
N LYS A 573 4.69 61.91 22.99
CA LYS A 573 3.68 62.41 23.96
C LYS A 573 3.80 61.72 25.33
N LYS A 574 4.18 60.44 25.37
CA LYS A 574 4.50 59.73 26.62
C LYS A 574 5.80 60.25 27.26
N GLU A 575 6.82 60.60 26.48
CA GLU A 575 8.06 61.23 26.97
C GLU A 575 7.84 62.66 27.51
N GLU A 576 6.97 63.47 26.90
CA GLU A 576 6.65 64.83 27.37
C GLU A 576 5.76 64.88 28.63
N SER A 577 5.07 63.79 28.98
CA SER A 577 4.19 63.69 30.16
C SER A 577 4.90 63.44 31.51
N GLY A 578 6.24 63.40 31.54
CA GLY A 578 7.01 63.46 32.80
C GLY A 578 7.01 62.19 33.68
N LYS A 579 6.76 61.01 33.12
CA LYS A 579 6.94 59.70 33.81
C LYS A 579 8.16 58.89 33.33
N GLY A 580 9.17 59.54 32.76
CA GLY A 580 10.40 58.88 32.33
C GLY A 580 11.57 59.11 33.29
N LYS A 581 11.99 58.07 34.04
CA LYS A 581 13.43 57.77 34.32
C LYS A 581 13.77 56.54 35.18
N ALA A 582 12.83 55.64 35.52
CA ALA A 582 13.17 54.42 36.28
C ALA A 582 13.10 53.10 35.48
N GLU A 583 12.58 53.09 34.25
CA GLU A 583 12.32 51.85 33.47
C GLU A 583 13.21 51.66 32.23
N LYS A 584 14.12 52.59 31.91
CA LYS A 584 14.87 52.56 30.64
C LYS A 584 16.09 51.61 30.62
N ASP A 585 16.57 51.17 31.78
CA ASP A 585 17.75 50.26 31.88
C ASP A 585 17.39 48.79 32.19
N LYS A 586 16.10 48.44 32.29
CA LYS A 586 15.66 47.04 32.50
C LYS A 586 14.93 46.41 31.32
N LYS A 587 14.77 47.14 30.21
CA LYS A 587 13.93 46.72 29.07
C LYS A 587 14.69 46.23 27.84
N LYS A 588 16.02 46.05 27.93
CA LYS A 588 16.87 45.66 26.80
C LYS A 588 17.21 44.17 26.73
N ASP A 589 16.76 43.36 27.69
CA ASP A 589 16.99 41.90 27.72
C ASP A 589 15.72 41.05 27.98
N ASP A 590 14.51 41.64 28.08
CA ASP A 590 13.24 40.94 28.38
C ASP A 590 12.08 41.32 27.42
N ASP A 591 12.34 41.41 26.11
CA ASP A 591 11.32 41.77 25.10
C ASP A 591 10.39 40.60 24.68
N ASP A 592 10.33 39.53 25.49
CA ASP A 592 9.46 38.34 25.26
C ASP A 592 8.27 38.24 26.26
N GLU A 593 8.07 39.22 27.16
CA GLU A 593 6.89 39.26 28.04
C GLU A 593 5.65 39.84 27.34
N GLN A 594 4.77 38.92 26.90
CA GLN A 594 3.33 39.05 26.66
C GLN A 594 2.82 40.38 26.05
N LYS A 595 2.85 40.48 24.70
CA LYS A 595 1.83 41.26 23.98
C LYS A 595 0.46 40.68 24.31
N GLU A 596 -0.45 41.53 24.80
CA GLU A 596 -1.85 41.16 25.08
C GLU A 596 -2.51 40.63 23.79
N VAL A 597 -2.94 39.37 23.80
CA VAL A 597 -3.57 38.73 22.63
C VAL A 597 -4.93 39.37 22.39
N LYS A 598 -5.13 39.95 21.20
CA LYS A 598 -6.42 40.55 20.84
C LYS A 598 -7.50 39.46 20.73
N PRO A 599 -8.69 39.65 21.33
CA PRO A 599 -9.80 38.72 21.14
C PRO A 599 -10.16 38.58 19.66
N VAL A 600 -10.45 37.35 19.23
CA VAL A 600 -10.92 37.09 17.87
C VAL A 600 -12.30 37.71 17.69
N GLN A 601 -12.43 38.53 16.65
CA GLN A 601 -13.68 39.15 16.23
C GLN A 601 -14.17 38.53 14.93
N VAL A 602 -15.47 38.26 14.86
CA VAL A 602 -16.14 37.72 13.66
C VAL A 602 -17.30 38.62 13.30
N ASP A 603 -17.12 39.41 12.24
CA ASP A 603 -18.16 40.27 11.70
C ASP A 603 -19.05 39.44 10.78
N MET A 604 -20.27 39.09 11.22
CA MET A 604 -21.15 38.24 10.40
C MET A 604 -21.67 38.96 9.15
N ASP A 605 -21.83 40.28 9.23
CA ASP A 605 -22.25 41.11 8.11
C ASP A 605 -21.14 41.13 7.04
N GLY A 606 -21.50 40.74 5.81
CA GLY A 606 -20.57 40.69 4.67
C GLY A 606 -19.51 39.58 4.73
N LEU A 607 -19.55 38.65 5.71
CA LEU A 607 -18.52 37.63 5.90
C LEU A 607 -18.16 36.86 4.62
N TYR A 608 -19.16 36.42 3.86
CA TYR A 608 -18.96 35.63 2.65
C TYR A 608 -18.46 36.43 1.45
N ASP A 609 -18.61 37.76 1.48
CA ASP A 609 -18.08 38.67 0.46
C ASP A 609 -16.56 38.88 0.62
N ARG A 610 -16.03 38.60 1.82
CA ARG A 610 -14.60 38.72 2.18
C ARG A 610 -13.81 37.43 1.93
N LYS A 611 -14.31 36.54 1.07
CA LYS A 611 -13.64 35.30 0.65
C LYS A 611 -12.81 35.52 -0.62
N VAL A 612 -11.53 35.17 -0.59
CA VAL A 612 -10.58 35.37 -1.70
C VAL A 612 -9.79 34.11 -2.02
N ARG A 613 -9.31 34.02 -3.27
CA ARG A 613 -8.33 33.01 -3.72
C ARG A 613 -6.93 33.61 -3.63
N LEU A 614 -6.05 33.00 -2.85
CA LEU A 614 -4.68 33.47 -2.64
C LEU A 614 -3.73 33.02 -3.76
N THR A 615 -3.86 31.77 -4.21
CA THR A 615 -3.02 31.23 -5.29
C THR A 615 -3.41 31.81 -6.66
N PRO A 616 -2.44 32.16 -7.53
CA PRO A 616 -2.73 32.65 -8.88
C PRO A 616 -3.09 31.53 -9.86
N ASN A 617 -2.69 30.29 -9.58
CA ASN A 617 -3.00 29.09 -10.35
C ASN A 617 -3.23 27.90 -9.42
N SER A 618 -4.00 26.92 -9.88
CA SER A 618 -4.26 25.67 -9.15
C SER A 618 -3.09 24.72 -9.33
N SER A 619 -2.80 23.89 -8.32
CA SER A 619 -1.74 22.88 -8.38
C SER A 619 -1.98 21.70 -7.43
N PHE A 620 -1.08 20.71 -7.41
CA PHE A 620 -1.13 19.61 -6.45
C PHE A 620 -0.45 20.04 -5.15
N LEU A 621 -1.23 20.58 -4.21
CA LEU A 621 -0.73 21.12 -2.95
C LEU A 621 -0.52 19.98 -1.93
N SER A 622 0.64 19.91 -1.30
CA SER A 622 0.85 19.06 -0.11
C SER A 622 0.75 19.83 1.21
N ALA A 623 1.18 21.09 1.25
CA ALA A 623 1.05 21.97 2.41
C ALA A 623 1.15 23.45 1.98
N ALA A 624 0.62 24.37 2.79
CA ALA A 624 0.78 25.80 2.61
C ALA A 624 0.68 26.53 3.95
N VAL A 625 1.42 27.63 4.11
CA VAL A 625 1.36 28.48 5.30
C VAL A 625 1.48 29.95 4.92
N LEU A 626 0.71 30.81 5.58
CA LEU A 626 0.79 32.26 5.39
C LEU A 626 1.86 32.85 6.32
N SER A 627 2.60 33.85 5.85
CA SER A 627 3.48 34.64 6.70
C SER A 627 2.67 35.37 7.78
N LYS A 628 3.31 35.67 8.91
CA LYS A 628 2.65 36.26 10.08
C LYS A 628 2.00 37.63 9.78
N ASP A 629 2.64 38.40 8.91
CA ASP A 629 2.14 39.70 8.41
C ASP A 629 1.04 39.57 7.33
N GLY A 630 0.74 38.36 6.87
CA GLY A 630 -0.27 38.11 5.83
C GLY A 630 0.16 38.53 4.42
N GLU A 631 1.44 38.87 4.19
CA GLU A 631 1.89 39.39 2.89
C GLU A 631 2.34 38.29 1.91
N LYS A 632 2.78 37.14 2.42
CA LYS A 632 3.35 36.05 1.63
C LYS A 632 2.69 34.71 1.95
N LEU A 633 2.49 33.90 0.91
CA LEU A 633 2.08 32.51 1.04
C LEU A 633 3.23 31.59 0.61
N PHE A 634 3.62 30.67 1.48
CA PHE A 634 4.56 29.60 1.17
C PHE A 634 3.81 28.30 0.98
N TYR A 635 4.18 27.48 -0.01
CA TYR A 635 3.49 26.22 -0.28
C TYR A 635 4.36 25.21 -1.01
N LEU A 636 3.98 23.95 -0.91
CA LEU A 636 4.65 22.81 -1.53
C LEU A 636 3.79 22.27 -2.69
N THR A 637 4.37 22.22 -3.88
CA THR A 637 3.73 21.64 -5.08
C THR A 637 4.79 21.12 -6.05
N PRO A 638 4.51 20.07 -6.83
CA PRO A 638 5.37 19.65 -7.93
C PRO A 638 5.23 20.58 -9.13
N PHE A 639 6.29 20.69 -9.92
CA PHE A 639 6.29 21.38 -11.22
C PHE A 639 7.01 20.57 -12.32
N GLU A 640 8.14 19.93 -11.98
CA GLU A 640 8.89 19.04 -12.87
C GLU A 640 9.12 17.68 -12.20
N LYS A 641 10.19 17.56 -11.42
CA LYS A 641 10.59 16.34 -10.74
C LYS A 641 10.52 16.54 -9.23
N GLY A 642 9.56 15.87 -8.59
CA GLY A 642 9.33 15.97 -7.17
C GLY A 642 8.68 17.30 -6.75
N TYR A 643 8.56 17.49 -5.44
CA TYR A 643 8.01 18.70 -4.83
C TYR A 643 9.05 19.82 -4.79
N ASP A 644 8.56 21.06 -4.86
CA ASP A 644 9.34 22.29 -4.76
C ASP A 644 8.71 23.20 -3.69
N LEU A 645 9.53 24.08 -3.09
CA LEU A 645 9.04 25.13 -2.19
C LEU A 645 8.80 26.41 -2.99
N TRP A 646 7.57 26.92 -2.91
CA TRP A 646 7.10 28.10 -3.62
C TRP A 646 6.77 29.25 -2.66
N GLU A 647 6.91 30.48 -3.14
CA GLU A 647 6.50 31.72 -2.48
C GLU A 647 5.56 32.50 -3.41
N ILE A 648 4.48 33.07 -2.86
CA ILE A 648 3.65 34.10 -3.51
C ILE A 648 3.68 35.37 -2.68
N GLU A 649 4.02 36.51 -3.29
CA GLU A 649 3.78 37.83 -2.71
C GLU A 649 2.34 38.26 -3.04
N LEU A 650 1.45 38.28 -2.04
CA LEU A 650 -0.01 38.32 -2.26
C LEU A 650 -0.50 39.62 -2.92
N ARG A 651 0.11 40.76 -2.61
CA ARG A 651 -0.26 42.06 -3.22
C ARG A 651 0.15 42.14 -4.69
N LYS A 652 1.25 41.50 -5.09
CA LYS A 652 1.72 41.44 -6.49
C LYS A 652 1.14 40.26 -7.27
N ARG A 653 0.67 39.22 -6.57
CA ARG A 653 0.24 37.93 -7.13
C ARG A 653 1.33 37.22 -7.95
N GLU A 654 2.60 37.45 -7.61
CA GLU A 654 3.76 36.84 -8.27
C GLU A 654 4.15 35.55 -7.53
N ALA A 655 3.99 34.40 -8.19
CA ALA A 655 4.45 33.10 -7.69
C ALA A 655 5.86 32.78 -8.22
N LYS A 656 6.74 32.26 -7.36
CA LYS A 656 8.07 31.78 -7.77
C LYS A 656 8.51 30.56 -6.96
N ILE A 657 9.30 29.70 -7.59
CA ILE A 657 10.05 28.65 -6.91
C ILE A 657 11.19 29.31 -6.13
N ILE A 658 11.21 29.12 -4.82
CA ILE A 658 12.29 29.61 -3.96
C ILE A 658 13.30 28.50 -3.62
N HIS A 659 12.90 27.23 -3.71
CA HIS A 659 13.82 26.09 -3.60
C HIS A 659 13.34 24.86 -4.36
N LYS A 660 14.27 24.15 -5.02
CA LYS A 660 14.03 22.83 -5.62
C LYS A 660 14.33 21.75 -4.59
N LEU A 661 13.34 20.97 -4.17
CA LEU A 661 13.56 19.93 -3.15
C LEU A 661 13.92 18.58 -3.79
N GLY A 662 13.31 18.27 -4.95
CA GLY A 662 13.67 17.12 -5.79
C GLY A 662 13.23 15.75 -5.27
N ALA A 663 12.58 15.68 -4.10
CA ALA A 663 12.02 14.45 -3.57
C ALA A 663 10.60 14.21 -4.09
N ASP A 664 10.26 12.95 -4.32
CA ASP A 664 8.92 12.53 -4.75
C ASP A 664 7.86 12.72 -3.65
N ARG A 665 8.30 12.91 -2.40
CA ARG A 665 7.46 13.18 -1.24
C ARG A 665 7.98 14.39 -0.48
N ALA A 666 7.10 15.35 -0.26
CA ALA A 666 7.27 16.42 0.72
C ALA A 666 5.98 16.52 1.54
N GLY A 667 6.13 16.60 2.85
CA GLY A 667 5.05 16.70 3.84
C GLY A 667 5.43 17.69 4.92
N ASP A 668 4.44 18.15 5.68
CA ASP A 668 4.53 19.23 6.67
C ASP A 668 5.17 20.54 6.16
N LEU A 669 4.51 21.67 6.43
CA LEU A 669 5.11 22.98 6.23
C LEU A 669 4.66 23.87 7.38
N VAL A 670 5.53 24.04 8.37
CA VAL A 670 5.19 24.70 9.63
C VAL A 670 6.04 25.94 9.82
N LEU A 671 5.39 27.06 10.16
CA LEU A 671 6.05 28.30 10.52
C LEU A 671 6.42 28.29 12.01
N ASP A 672 7.60 28.77 12.38
CA ASP A 672 7.92 28.97 13.79
C ASP A 672 7.10 30.11 14.43
N LYS A 673 7.06 30.15 15.76
CA LYS A 673 6.27 31.14 16.51
C LYS A 673 6.62 32.60 16.16
N LYS A 674 7.88 32.84 15.78
CA LYS A 674 8.38 34.17 15.40
C LYS A 674 7.97 34.57 13.98
N GLY A 675 7.75 33.61 13.10
CA GLY A 675 7.47 33.85 11.68
C GLY A 675 8.73 34.02 10.84
N GLU A 676 9.88 33.58 11.33
CA GLU A 676 11.20 33.78 10.71
C GLU A 676 11.65 32.55 9.90
N ASN A 677 11.19 31.36 10.30
CA ASN A 677 11.64 30.08 9.74
C ASN A 677 10.47 29.17 9.37
N LEU A 678 10.60 28.50 8.22
CA LEU A 678 9.74 27.38 7.83
C LEU A 678 10.46 26.06 8.10
N PHE A 679 9.74 25.08 8.63
CA PHE A 679 10.19 23.70 8.80
C PHE A 679 9.37 22.79 7.90
N LEU A 680 10.03 21.85 7.22
CA LEU A 680 9.36 20.90 6.33
C LEU A 680 10.06 19.54 6.32
N ILE A 681 9.31 18.50 5.92
CA ILE A 681 9.85 17.17 5.65
C ILE A 681 10.08 17.01 4.14
N ASN A 682 11.30 16.67 3.77
CA ASN A 682 11.72 16.43 2.40
C ASN A 682 12.33 15.03 2.29
N GLY A 683 11.60 14.08 1.70
CA GLY A 683 12.06 12.69 1.55
C GLY A 683 12.45 12.00 2.87
N GLY A 684 11.75 12.30 3.97
CA GLY A 684 12.01 11.75 5.30
C GLY A 684 13.05 12.53 6.14
N SER A 685 13.64 13.59 5.58
CA SER A 685 14.59 14.46 6.29
C SER A 685 13.97 15.80 6.66
N ILE A 686 14.36 16.37 7.80
CA ILE A 686 13.90 17.68 8.26
C ILE A 686 14.75 18.79 7.63
N SER A 687 14.09 19.79 7.04
CA SER A 687 14.74 21.00 6.52
C SER A 687 14.15 22.27 7.15
N ARG A 688 15.00 23.28 7.33
CA ARG A 688 14.65 24.62 7.81
C ARG A 688 14.96 25.66 6.73
N TYR A 689 13.97 26.44 6.34
CA TYR A 689 14.14 27.59 5.46
C TYR A 689 14.09 28.89 6.25
N ASP A 690 15.17 29.66 6.23
CA ASP A 690 15.25 31.00 6.82
C ASP A 690 14.70 32.02 5.80
N ILE A 691 13.60 32.68 6.15
CA ILE A 691 12.83 33.53 5.21
C ILE A 691 13.62 34.79 4.83
N GLU A 692 14.33 35.39 5.79
CA GLU A 692 15.08 36.63 5.58
C GLU A 692 16.34 36.35 4.75
N LYS A 693 17.10 35.32 5.13
CA LYS A 693 18.34 34.94 4.43
C LYS A 693 18.09 34.20 3.12
N LYS A 694 16.86 33.73 2.90
CA LYS A 694 16.45 32.92 1.75
C LYS A 694 17.29 31.65 1.59
N GLU A 695 17.57 31.00 2.72
CA GLU A 695 18.52 29.89 2.80
C GLU A 695 17.82 28.64 3.34
N LEU A 696 17.91 27.52 2.61
CA LEU A 696 17.45 26.22 3.08
C LEU A 696 18.63 25.46 3.72
N LYS A 697 18.44 24.97 4.94
CA LYS A 697 19.41 24.15 5.68
C LYS A 697 18.76 22.84 6.10
N SER A 698 19.54 21.76 6.10
CA SER A 698 19.14 20.54 6.78
C SER A 698 19.15 20.77 8.29
N VAL A 699 18.18 20.21 9.00
CA VAL A 699 18.26 20.04 10.46
C VAL A 699 18.86 18.65 10.70
N GLY A 700 19.96 18.58 11.44
CA GLY A 700 20.61 17.31 11.72
C GLY A 700 19.73 16.42 12.59
N VAL A 701 19.77 15.11 12.34
CA VAL A 701 19.21 14.08 13.22
C VAL A 701 20.32 13.07 13.46
N ASP A 702 20.71 12.92 14.73
CA ASP A 702 21.73 11.98 15.18
C ASP A 702 21.34 11.47 16.58
N GLY A 703 20.47 10.48 16.57
CA GLY A 703 19.97 9.81 17.77
C GLY A 703 20.21 8.31 17.73
N ASP A 704 19.91 7.67 18.86
CA ASP A 704 19.88 6.22 19.00
C ASP A 704 18.55 5.82 19.65
N MET A 705 17.97 4.71 19.21
CA MET A 705 16.81 4.09 19.86
C MET A 705 17.12 2.64 20.20
N THR A 706 16.60 2.19 21.34
CA THR A 706 16.62 0.75 21.67
C THR A 706 15.35 0.14 21.12
N LEU A 707 15.50 -0.59 20.00
CA LEU A 707 14.40 -1.29 19.36
C LEU A 707 14.25 -2.67 20.00
N ASN A 708 13.05 -2.93 20.55
CA ASN A 708 12.63 -4.28 20.97
C ASN A 708 11.63 -4.83 19.95
N GLU A 709 12.13 -5.65 19.02
CA GLU A 709 11.33 -6.14 17.90
C GLU A 709 10.25 -7.15 18.35
N ASN A 710 10.46 -7.87 19.46
CA ASN A 710 9.42 -8.77 19.98
C ASN A 710 8.24 -7.97 20.54
N ALA A 711 8.52 -6.95 21.34
CA ALA A 711 7.48 -6.09 21.90
C ALA A 711 6.77 -5.28 20.80
N GLU A 712 7.50 -4.79 19.80
CA GLU A 712 6.91 -4.14 18.62
C GLU A 712 5.97 -5.09 17.86
N ARG A 713 6.36 -6.35 17.61
CA ARG A 713 5.47 -7.32 16.94
C ARG A 713 4.20 -7.61 17.74
N GLU A 714 4.30 -7.70 19.07
CA GLU A 714 3.14 -7.86 19.95
C GLU A 714 2.19 -6.67 19.85
N TYR A 715 2.74 -5.45 19.88
CA TYR A 715 1.99 -4.22 19.67
C TYR A 715 1.33 -4.19 18.28
N LEU A 716 2.06 -4.46 17.21
CA LEU A 716 1.53 -4.41 15.84
C LEU A 716 0.38 -5.42 15.63
N PHE A 717 0.48 -6.61 16.22
CA PHE A 717 -0.61 -7.58 16.22
C PHE A 717 -1.86 -7.06 16.94
N GLU A 718 -1.68 -6.46 18.12
CA GLU A 718 -2.75 -5.83 18.90
C GLU A 718 -3.41 -4.69 18.11
N HIS A 719 -2.59 -3.80 17.57
CA HIS A 719 -3.02 -2.63 16.79
C HIS A 719 -3.86 -3.06 15.60
N VAL A 720 -3.38 -3.99 14.78
CA VAL A 720 -4.15 -4.51 13.63
C VAL A 720 -5.49 -5.10 14.07
N TRP A 721 -5.49 -5.91 15.13
CA TRP A 721 -6.69 -6.51 15.67
C TRP A 721 -7.72 -5.46 16.14
N ARG A 722 -7.28 -4.45 16.88
CA ARG A 722 -8.16 -3.41 17.44
C ARG A 722 -8.65 -2.44 16.37
N GLN A 723 -7.79 -2.02 15.45
CA GLN A 723 -8.17 -1.12 14.35
C GLN A 723 -9.28 -1.73 13.49
N VAL A 724 -9.19 -3.02 13.18
CA VAL A 724 -10.27 -3.75 12.51
C VAL A 724 -11.54 -3.76 13.34
N GLN A 725 -11.46 -4.09 14.63
CA GLN A 725 -12.63 -4.08 15.52
C GLN A 725 -13.35 -2.73 15.54
N LYS A 726 -12.59 -1.63 15.49
CA LYS A 726 -13.09 -0.26 15.58
C LYS A 726 -13.62 0.30 14.25
N LYS A 727 -13.08 -0.14 13.11
CA LYS A 727 -13.31 0.51 11.81
C LYS A 727 -13.91 -0.40 10.73
N PHE A 728 -14.03 -1.70 10.94
CA PHE A 728 -14.62 -2.59 9.93
C PHE A 728 -16.07 -2.18 9.61
N TYR A 729 -16.44 -2.28 8.33
CA TYR A 729 -17.67 -1.70 7.80
C TYR A 729 -18.98 -2.25 8.43
N THR A 730 -18.93 -3.42 9.05
CA THR A 730 -20.00 -3.97 9.87
C THR A 730 -19.53 -4.18 11.31
N PRO A 731 -20.23 -3.64 12.33
CA PRO A 731 -19.79 -3.72 13.72
C PRO A 731 -19.78 -5.15 14.30
N ASP A 732 -20.51 -6.09 13.69
CA ASP A 732 -20.54 -7.51 14.08
C ASP A 732 -19.43 -8.34 13.40
N LEU A 733 -18.59 -7.74 12.55
CA LEU A 733 -17.45 -8.42 11.89
C LEU A 733 -17.87 -9.69 11.15
N HIS A 734 -19.02 -9.68 10.45
CA HIS A 734 -19.62 -10.87 9.83
C HIS A 734 -19.92 -12.04 10.80
N GLY A 735 -20.05 -11.75 12.09
CA GLY A 735 -20.35 -12.73 13.13
C GLY A 735 -19.15 -13.53 13.62
N VAL A 736 -17.92 -13.18 13.23
CA VAL A 736 -16.72 -13.87 13.73
C VAL A 736 -16.48 -13.56 15.22
N ASN A 737 -16.00 -14.54 15.97
CA ASN A 737 -15.62 -14.33 17.37
C ASN A 737 -14.22 -13.72 17.46
N TRP A 738 -14.13 -12.41 17.25
CA TRP A 738 -12.87 -11.68 17.10
C TRP A 738 -11.95 -11.75 18.32
N ASP A 739 -12.51 -11.72 19.54
CA ASP A 739 -11.73 -11.86 20.79
C ASP A 739 -11.08 -13.25 20.90
N THR A 740 -11.79 -14.31 20.49
CA THR A 740 -11.25 -15.67 20.50
C THR A 740 -10.12 -15.81 19.48
N LEU A 741 -10.28 -15.24 18.29
CA LEU A 741 -9.25 -15.24 17.26
C LEU A 741 -7.99 -14.49 17.73
N LYS A 742 -8.11 -13.38 18.48
CA LYS A 742 -6.96 -12.71 19.10
C LYS A 742 -6.10 -13.71 19.87
N VAL A 743 -6.70 -14.46 20.79
CA VAL A 743 -5.99 -15.43 21.65
C VAL A 743 -5.38 -16.57 20.84
N GLU A 744 -6.12 -17.09 19.86
CA GLU A 744 -5.67 -18.21 19.02
C GLU A 744 -4.47 -17.86 18.15
N TYR A 745 -4.43 -16.66 17.57
CA TYR A 745 -3.33 -16.23 16.71
C TYR A 745 -2.16 -15.61 17.50
N GLN A 746 -2.41 -14.91 18.61
CA GLN A 746 -1.37 -14.30 19.44
C GLN A 746 -0.35 -15.31 19.97
N ARG A 747 -0.78 -16.55 20.22
CA ARG A 747 0.10 -17.63 20.71
C ARG A 747 1.27 -17.96 19.76
N PHE A 748 1.18 -17.57 18.48
CA PHE A 748 2.22 -17.82 17.49
C PHE A 748 3.33 -16.77 17.51
N LEU A 749 3.10 -15.58 18.09
CA LEU A 749 4.07 -14.49 18.10
C LEU A 749 5.45 -14.87 18.67
N PRO A 750 5.57 -15.64 19.76
CA PRO A 750 6.89 -16.04 20.27
C PRO A 750 7.70 -16.93 19.30
N SER A 751 7.03 -17.54 18.33
CA SER A 751 7.66 -18.34 17.27
C SER A 751 8.03 -17.53 16.04
N ILE A 752 7.69 -16.24 15.99
CA ILE A 752 7.91 -15.35 14.84
C ILE A 752 8.96 -14.29 15.20
N ASN A 753 9.98 -14.14 14.34
CA ASN A 753 11.07 -13.18 14.56
C ASN A 753 11.32 -12.23 13.36
N ASN A 754 10.44 -12.24 12.36
CA ASN A 754 10.60 -11.48 11.13
C ASN A 754 9.25 -10.97 10.60
N ASN A 755 9.28 -9.98 9.71
CA ASN A 755 8.08 -9.31 9.21
C ASN A 755 7.35 -10.10 8.12
N TYR A 756 8.01 -11.05 7.44
CA TYR A 756 7.35 -11.92 6.47
C TYR A 756 6.35 -12.86 7.15
N ASP A 757 6.81 -13.57 8.19
CA ASP A 757 5.99 -14.51 8.94
C ASP A 757 4.88 -13.78 9.72
N LEU A 758 5.15 -12.56 10.22
CA LEU A 758 4.11 -11.73 10.85
C LEU A 758 3.06 -11.26 9.83
N ALA A 759 3.47 -10.85 8.62
CA ALA A 759 2.52 -10.48 7.57
C ALA A 759 1.62 -11.66 7.21
N GLU A 760 2.17 -12.86 7.09
CA GLU A 760 1.38 -14.08 6.82
C GLU A 760 0.40 -14.37 7.96
N LEU A 761 0.85 -14.29 9.22
CA LEU A 761 -0.01 -14.46 10.40
C LEU A 761 -1.19 -13.49 10.40
N LEU A 762 -0.91 -12.21 10.13
CA LEU A 762 -1.92 -11.17 10.10
C LEU A 762 -2.88 -11.35 8.92
N SER A 763 -2.39 -11.70 7.72
CA SER A 763 -3.26 -12.03 6.59
C SER A 763 -4.19 -13.19 6.90
N GLU A 764 -3.73 -14.20 7.65
CA GLU A 764 -4.58 -15.31 8.06
C GLU A 764 -5.64 -14.92 9.10
N LEU A 765 -5.28 -14.11 10.10
CA LEU A 765 -6.23 -13.56 11.08
C LEU A 765 -7.30 -12.70 10.38
N LEU A 766 -6.86 -11.76 9.53
CA LEU A 766 -7.75 -10.87 8.79
C LEU A 766 -8.63 -11.64 7.80
N GLY A 767 -8.11 -12.74 7.24
CA GLY A 767 -8.84 -13.60 6.32
C GLY A 767 -10.05 -14.31 6.93
N GLU A 768 -10.12 -14.47 8.25
CA GLU A 768 -11.31 -15.02 8.95
C GLU A 768 -12.55 -14.15 8.76
N LEU A 769 -12.38 -12.85 8.51
CA LEU A 769 -13.48 -11.91 8.29
C LEU A 769 -14.22 -12.20 6.97
N ASN A 770 -13.60 -12.95 6.04
CA ASN A 770 -14.13 -13.18 4.70
C ASN A 770 -14.63 -11.89 4.03
N ALA A 771 -13.74 -10.91 3.88
CA ALA A 771 -14.05 -9.65 3.23
C ALA A 771 -12.96 -9.30 2.21
N SER A 772 -13.33 -8.50 1.21
CA SER A 772 -12.38 -7.92 0.27
C SER A 772 -11.53 -6.87 0.97
N HIS A 773 -10.39 -6.54 0.36
CA HIS A 773 -9.45 -5.55 0.88
C HIS A 773 -8.92 -5.84 2.30
N THR A 774 -8.97 -7.10 2.75
CA THR A 774 -8.32 -7.56 3.98
C THR A 774 -7.02 -8.28 3.66
N GLY A 775 -6.03 -8.12 4.52
CA GLY A 775 -4.72 -8.76 4.39
C GLY A 775 -3.62 -7.87 4.92
N ALA A 776 -2.43 -8.44 5.11
CA ALA A 776 -1.22 -7.73 5.48
C ALA A 776 -0.07 -8.08 4.52
N GLY A 777 0.94 -7.22 4.45
CA GLY A 777 2.07 -7.44 3.58
C GLY A 777 3.37 -6.85 4.11
N TYR A 778 4.46 -7.40 3.58
CA TYR A 778 5.81 -6.92 3.82
C TYR A 778 6.61 -7.01 2.51
N ARG A 779 7.44 -6.00 2.25
CA ARG A 779 8.40 -6.00 1.13
C ARG A 779 9.75 -5.63 1.70
N HIS A 780 10.67 -6.58 1.68
CA HIS A 780 12.05 -6.28 1.95
C HIS A 780 12.63 -5.41 0.84
N ARG A 781 13.43 -4.43 1.23
CA ARG A 781 14.15 -3.57 0.32
C ARG A 781 15.62 -3.64 0.67
N ASP A 782 16.39 -4.27 -0.19
CA ASP A 782 17.85 -4.23 -0.14
C ASP A 782 18.38 -3.25 -1.19
N PRO A 783 18.90 -2.07 -0.80
CA PRO A 783 19.52 -1.14 -1.75
C PRO A 783 20.74 -1.70 -2.48
N ALA A 784 21.40 -2.71 -1.88
CA ALA A 784 22.57 -3.37 -2.44
C ALA A 784 22.21 -4.58 -3.32
N GLY A 785 20.99 -5.09 -3.23
CA GLY A 785 20.51 -6.26 -3.97
C GLY A 785 20.51 -6.11 -5.50
N ASP A 786 20.32 -7.25 -6.17
CA ASP A 786 20.24 -7.38 -7.62
C ASP A 786 19.03 -6.60 -8.16
N ARG A 787 19.22 -5.96 -9.31
CA ARG A 787 18.25 -5.12 -10.01
C ARG A 787 18.36 -5.32 -11.52
N THR A 788 17.85 -6.43 -12.01
CA THR A 788 17.91 -6.79 -13.43
C THR A 788 17.09 -5.84 -14.29
N ALA A 789 17.69 -5.38 -15.39
CA ALA A 789 17.02 -4.63 -16.43
C ALA A 789 16.40 -5.55 -17.48
N THR A 790 15.58 -4.98 -18.36
CA THR A 790 15.01 -5.66 -19.52
C THR A 790 15.35 -4.89 -20.80
N LEU A 791 15.27 -5.57 -21.94
CA LEU A 791 15.47 -4.95 -23.25
C LEU A 791 14.15 -4.58 -23.94
N GLY A 792 12.99 -4.79 -23.29
CA GLY A 792 11.67 -4.66 -23.91
C GLY A 792 11.44 -5.62 -25.07
N LEU A 793 11.96 -6.85 -24.94
CA LEU A 793 11.93 -7.90 -25.98
C LEU A 793 11.36 -9.18 -25.38
N LEU A 794 10.57 -9.92 -26.17
CA LEU A 794 10.24 -11.30 -25.87
C LEU A 794 11.18 -12.22 -26.65
N TYR A 795 11.62 -13.31 -26.01
CA TYR A 795 12.59 -14.23 -26.58
C TYR A 795 11.97 -15.59 -26.92
N ALA A 796 12.42 -16.18 -28.01
CA ALA A 796 12.15 -17.60 -28.27
C ALA A 796 13.06 -18.43 -27.36
N TYR A 797 12.48 -19.40 -26.64
CA TYR A 797 13.23 -20.37 -25.85
C TYR A 797 13.92 -21.38 -26.77
N THR A 798 15.07 -21.00 -27.32
CA THR A 798 15.91 -21.85 -28.17
C THR A 798 17.06 -22.45 -27.38
N ASP A 799 17.43 -23.69 -27.75
CA ASP A 799 18.65 -24.33 -27.26
C ASP A 799 19.88 -23.71 -27.90
N GLY A 800 20.97 -23.61 -27.13
CA GLY A 800 22.26 -23.11 -27.62
C GLY A 800 22.58 -21.67 -27.18
N PRO A 801 23.74 -21.14 -27.62
CA PRO A 801 24.19 -19.81 -27.24
C PRO A 801 23.34 -18.70 -27.86
N GLY A 802 23.34 -17.54 -27.20
CA GLY A 802 22.59 -16.35 -27.61
C GLY A 802 21.11 -16.37 -27.24
N LEU A 803 20.43 -15.24 -27.44
CA LEU A 803 18.98 -15.07 -27.28
C LEU A 803 18.33 -14.71 -28.60
N THR A 804 17.42 -15.55 -29.08
CA THR A 804 16.64 -15.27 -30.28
C THR A 804 15.46 -14.37 -29.94
N VAL A 805 15.39 -13.18 -30.55
CA VAL A 805 14.28 -12.25 -30.40
C VAL A 805 13.04 -12.85 -31.08
N ALA A 806 11.99 -13.12 -30.32
CA ALA A 806 10.71 -13.54 -30.86
C ALA A 806 9.82 -12.33 -31.21
N GLU A 807 9.81 -11.33 -30.35
CA GLU A 807 9.04 -10.11 -30.54
C GLU A 807 9.74 -8.91 -29.94
N VAL A 808 9.50 -7.75 -30.54
CA VAL A 808 9.94 -6.45 -30.02
C VAL A 808 8.70 -5.73 -29.51
N LEU A 809 8.69 -5.35 -28.23
CA LEU A 809 7.53 -4.69 -27.64
C LEU A 809 7.36 -3.25 -28.17
N PRO A 810 6.13 -2.74 -28.27
CA PRO A 810 5.87 -1.35 -28.65
C PRO A 810 6.39 -0.36 -27.59
N LYS A 811 6.60 0.90 -28.00
CA LYS A 811 7.14 1.98 -27.13
C LYS A 811 8.49 1.67 -26.47
N ASN A 812 9.22 0.71 -27.02
CA ASN A 812 10.51 0.30 -26.49
C ASN A 812 11.61 1.34 -26.78
N THR A 813 12.25 1.84 -25.73
CA THR A 813 13.33 2.84 -25.78
C THR A 813 14.68 2.27 -26.24
N VAL A 814 14.82 0.94 -26.27
CA VAL A 814 15.96 0.23 -26.88
C VAL A 814 15.99 0.41 -28.40
N LEU A 815 14.83 0.62 -29.04
CA LEU A 815 14.75 0.86 -30.48
C LEU A 815 15.10 2.31 -30.81
N LYS A 816 16.26 2.51 -31.44
CA LYS A 816 16.69 3.80 -31.97
C LYS A 816 16.48 3.86 -33.48
N HIS A 817 16.45 5.07 -34.04
CA HIS A 817 16.41 5.24 -35.50
C HIS A 817 17.58 4.48 -36.15
N GLY A 818 17.27 3.56 -37.07
CA GLY A 818 18.26 2.72 -37.75
C GLY A 818 18.61 1.41 -37.03
N THR A 819 17.94 1.09 -35.91
CA THR A 819 18.06 -0.22 -35.24
C THR A 819 17.75 -1.35 -36.22
N GLN A 820 18.52 -2.43 -36.11
CA GLN A 820 18.30 -3.66 -36.89
C GLN A 820 17.70 -4.78 -36.05
N VAL A 821 17.42 -4.52 -34.76
CA VAL A 821 16.77 -5.47 -33.85
C VAL A 821 15.33 -5.72 -34.31
N LYS A 822 15.01 -6.98 -34.57
CA LYS A 822 13.69 -7.45 -35.00
C LYS A 822 13.54 -8.93 -34.70
N ALA A 823 12.31 -9.44 -34.80
CA ALA A 823 12.05 -10.87 -34.68
C ALA A 823 12.98 -11.71 -35.58
N GLY A 824 13.57 -12.75 -35.01
CA GLY A 824 14.53 -13.65 -35.64
C GLY A 824 16.00 -13.26 -35.51
N VAL A 825 16.32 -12.04 -35.07
CA VAL A 825 17.70 -11.64 -34.73
C VAL A 825 18.14 -12.33 -33.44
N VAL A 826 19.42 -12.67 -33.34
CA VAL A 826 20.01 -13.31 -32.15
C VAL A 826 20.98 -12.34 -31.48
N ILE A 827 20.83 -12.16 -30.17
CA ILE A 827 21.77 -11.44 -29.32
C ILE A 827 22.83 -12.45 -28.87
N ASP A 828 24.07 -12.28 -29.31
CA ASP A 828 25.19 -13.16 -28.95
C ASP A 828 25.88 -12.72 -27.67
N LYS A 829 25.97 -11.40 -27.43
CA LYS A 829 26.73 -10.81 -26.33
C LYS A 829 26.05 -9.59 -25.74
N ILE A 830 26.31 -9.35 -24.45
CA ILE A 830 25.96 -8.12 -23.73
C ILE A 830 27.24 -7.58 -23.10
N ASP A 831 27.59 -6.33 -23.42
CA ASP A 831 28.85 -5.67 -23.01
C ASP A 831 30.11 -6.50 -23.31
N GLY A 832 30.09 -7.22 -24.44
CA GLY A 832 31.18 -8.09 -24.88
C GLY A 832 31.24 -9.45 -24.20
N GLU A 833 30.43 -9.71 -23.17
CA GLU A 833 30.29 -11.03 -22.54
C GLU A 833 29.33 -11.90 -23.35
N ALA A 834 29.76 -13.12 -23.69
CA ALA A 834 28.98 -14.04 -24.50
C ALA A 834 27.84 -14.67 -23.71
N ILE A 835 26.65 -14.72 -24.32
CA ILE A 835 25.51 -15.46 -23.81
C ILE A 835 25.70 -16.93 -24.19
N THR A 836 26.13 -17.76 -23.24
CA THR A 836 26.32 -19.19 -23.44
C THR A 836 25.00 -19.96 -23.34
N ALA A 837 25.02 -21.24 -23.72
CA ALA A 837 23.84 -22.10 -23.66
C ALA A 837 23.46 -22.48 -22.21
N ASP A 838 24.43 -22.42 -21.30
CA ASP A 838 24.40 -22.85 -19.91
C ASP A 838 24.37 -21.68 -18.92
N MET A 839 23.83 -20.53 -19.32
CA MET A 839 23.65 -19.38 -18.43
C MET A 839 22.25 -18.79 -18.48
N ASP A 840 21.80 -18.29 -17.34
CA ASP A 840 20.70 -17.34 -17.26
C ASP A 840 21.18 -15.98 -17.81
N PRO A 841 20.62 -15.46 -18.91
CA PRO A 841 21.06 -14.21 -19.51
C PRO A 841 20.81 -12.98 -18.64
N TYR A 842 19.86 -13.02 -17.70
CA TYR A 842 19.51 -11.85 -16.89
C TYR A 842 20.63 -11.45 -15.93
N ARG A 843 21.57 -12.35 -15.62
CA ARG A 843 22.80 -12.01 -14.89
C ARG A 843 23.60 -10.89 -15.57
N LEU A 844 23.52 -10.77 -16.90
CA LEU A 844 24.23 -9.73 -17.67
C LEU A 844 23.47 -8.39 -17.71
N LEU A 845 22.20 -8.40 -17.32
CA LEU A 845 21.33 -7.24 -17.28
C LEU A 845 21.22 -6.64 -15.87
N ASP A 846 21.90 -7.23 -14.89
CA ASP A 846 21.91 -6.72 -13.51
C ASP A 846 22.45 -5.28 -13.44
N ARG A 847 21.67 -4.41 -12.80
CA ARG A 847 21.93 -2.97 -12.62
C ARG A 847 22.22 -2.23 -13.93
N LYS A 848 21.69 -2.71 -15.06
CA LYS A 848 21.84 -2.06 -16.38
C LYS A 848 20.71 -1.11 -16.77
N ALA A 849 19.66 -1.03 -15.96
CA ALA A 849 18.53 -0.13 -16.21
C ALA A 849 19.05 1.31 -16.32
N ASP A 850 18.60 1.99 -17.37
CA ASP A 850 19.03 3.33 -17.76
C ASP A 850 20.51 3.53 -18.13
N LYS A 851 21.32 2.47 -18.25
CA LYS A 851 22.74 2.57 -18.59
C LYS A 851 23.01 2.16 -20.04
N PRO A 852 23.93 2.86 -20.76
CA PRO A 852 24.37 2.41 -22.06
C PRO A 852 24.89 0.96 -22.00
N THR A 853 24.36 0.10 -22.86
CA THR A 853 24.69 -1.32 -22.93
C THR A 853 24.96 -1.70 -24.38
N LEU A 854 26.02 -2.45 -24.67
CA LEU A 854 26.38 -2.89 -26.02
C LEU A 854 25.84 -4.30 -26.28
N LEU A 855 25.02 -4.45 -27.30
CA LEU A 855 24.57 -5.75 -27.80
C LEU A 855 25.41 -6.15 -29.02
N SER A 856 25.96 -7.36 -29.04
CA SER A 856 26.48 -7.96 -30.27
C SER A 856 25.43 -8.89 -30.84
N LEU A 857 25.00 -8.65 -32.08
CA LEU A 857 23.88 -9.34 -32.70
C LEU A 857 24.26 -9.99 -34.03
N HIS A 858 23.46 -10.96 -34.44
CA HIS A 858 23.46 -11.47 -35.81
C HIS A 858 22.07 -11.78 -36.33
N ASP A 859 21.90 -11.69 -37.65
CA ASP A 859 20.73 -12.18 -38.36
C ASP A 859 21.05 -13.56 -38.93
N PRO A 860 20.50 -14.66 -38.38
CA PRO A 860 20.78 -16.01 -38.84
C PRO A 860 20.43 -16.24 -40.31
N LYS A 861 19.49 -15.47 -40.89
CA LYS A 861 19.06 -15.63 -42.29
C LYS A 861 20.08 -15.07 -43.26
N THR A 862 20.82 -14.03 -42.86
CA THR A 862 21.79 -13.36 -43.74
C THR A 862 23.24 -13.60 -43.33
N GLY A 863 23.48 -14.09 -42.12
CA GLY A 863 24.81 -14.22 -41.52
C GLY A 863 25.45 -12.88 -41.12
N LYS A 864 24.75 -11.76 -41.32
CA LYS A 864 25.26 -10.43 -40.97
C LYS A 864 25.38 -10.30 -39.46
N ARG A 865 26.52 -9.79 -39.00
CA ARG A 865 26.83 -9.48 -37.60
C ARG A 865 27.03 -7.97 -37.42
N TRP A 866 26.61 -7.42 -36.29
CA TRP A 866 26.84 -6.02 -35.93
C TRP A 866 26.75 -5.83 -34.42
N ASP A 867 27.25 -4.69 -33.94
CA ASP A 867 27.04 -4.26 -32.56
C ASP A 867 26.07 -3.07 -32.51
N GLU A 868 25.27 -2.99 -31.46
CA GLU A 868 24.30 -1.92 -31.26
C GLU A 868 24.27 -1.47 -29.80
N SER A 869 24.41 -0.16 -29.55
CA SER A 869 24.32 0.40 -28.20
C SER A 869 22.88 0.78 -27.87
N VAL A 870 22.37 0.18 -26.80
CA VAL A 870 21.00 0.31 -26.31
C VAL A 870 20.97 0.86 -24.89
N LYS A 871 19.77 1.18 -24.40
CA LYS A 871 19.53 1.60 -23.02
C LYS A 871 18.43 0.70 -22.44
N PRO A 872 18.79 -0.36 -21.68
CA PRO A 872 17.83 -1.24 -21.03
C PRO A 872 16.91 -0.46 -20.08
N VAL A 873 15.72 -0.99 -19.85
CA VAL A 873 14.67 -0.40 -19.00
C VAL A 873 14.46 -1.22 -17.72
N SER A 874 13.70 -0.68 -16.78
CA SER A 874 13.24 -1.43 -15.61
C SER A 874 12.15 -2.47 -15.96
N ILE A 875 11.95 -3.46 -15.10
CA ILE A 875 10.85 -4.44 -15.24
C ILE A 875 9.48 -3.75 -15.22
N GLY A 876 9.32 -2.66 -14.45
CA GLY A 876 8.08 -1.88 -14.44
C GLY A 876 7.76 -1.23 -15.78
N GLU A 877 8.78 -0.70 -16.46
CA GLU A 877 8.58 -0.14 -17.81
C GLU A 877 8.27 -1.24 -18.85
N GLU A 878 8.83 -2.44 -18.71
CA GLU A 878 8.45 -3.58 -19.57
C GLU A 878 7.00 -4.01 -19.36
N PHE A 879 6.51 -3.99 -18.11
CA PHE A 879 5.11 -4.23 -17.79
C PHE A 879 4.19 -3.25 -18.53
N ASP A 880 4.51 -1.95 -18.53
CA ASP A 880 3.74 -0.94 -19.26
C ASP A 880 3.73 -1.21 -20.77
N MET A 881 4.84 -1.73 -21.32
CA MET A 881 4.94 -2.14 -22.72
C MET A 881 4.08 -3.37 -23.02
N LEU A 882 4.06 -4.36 -22.13
CA LEU A 882 3.23 -5.57 -22.24
C LEU A 882 1.74 -5.22 -22.17
N ASN A 883 1.34 -4.36 -21.24
CA ASN A 883 -0.02 -3.84 -21.15
C ASN A 883 -0.42 -3.12 -22.44
N THR A 884 0.41 -2.18 -22.92
CA THR A 884 0.18 -1.50 -24.21
C THR A 884 0.00 -2.51 -25.35
N ARG A 885 0.88 -3.51 -25.43
CA ARG A 885 0.81 -4.58 -26.43
C ARG A 885 -0.50 -5.38 -26.35
N TRP A 886 -0.93 -5.74 -25.15
CA TRP A 886 -2.17 -6.49 -24.94
C TRP A 886 -3.39 -5.69 -25.40
N VAL A 887 -3.48 -4.41 -25.02
CA VAL A 887 -4.56 -3.49 -25.44
C VAL A 887 -4.64 -3.37 -26.96
N GLU A 888 -3.49 -3.20 -27.65
CA GLU A 888 -3.45 -3.14 -29.12
C GLU A 888 -3.93 -4.44 -29.77
N ARG A 889 -3.58 -5.60 -29.21
CA ARG A 889 -4.04 -6.90 -29.72
C ARG A 889 -5.54 -7.08 -29.54
N CYS A 890 -6.09 -6.74 -28.38
CA CYS A 890 -7.53 -6.76 -28.13
C CYS A 890 -8.29 -5.83 -29.09
N ARG A 891 -7.76 -4.63 -29.32
CA ARG A 891 -8.28 -3.68 -30.30
C ARG A 891 -8.32 -4.27 -31.70
N HIS A 892 -7.22 -4.86 -32.15
CA HIS A 892 -7.14 -5.51 -33.46
C HIS A 892 -8.12 -6.68 -33.59
N LEU A 893 -8.32 -7.47 -32.54
CA LEU A 893 -9.31 -8.55 -32.52
C LEU A 893 -10.74 -8.01 -32.70
N VAL A 894 -11.14 -7.00 -31.92
CA VAL A 894 -12.49 -6.41 -32.04
C VAL A 894 -12.72 -5.78 -33.41
N ASP A 895 -11.73 -5.06 -33.95
CA ASP A 895 -11.82 -4.47 -35.29
C ASP A 895 -11.98 -5.56 -36.36
N SER A 896 -11.14 -6.61 -36.31
CA SER A 896 -11.16 -7.72 -37.27
C SER A 896 -12.45 -8.52 -37.21
N LEU A 897 -12.91 -8.88 -36.01
CA LEU A 897 -14.11 -9.69 -35.79
C LEU A 897 -15.39 -8.94 -36.17
N SER A 898 -15.41 -7.61 -35.98
CA SER A 898 -16.58 -6.78 -36.29
C SER A 898 -16.59 -6.25 -37.73
N GLY A 899 -15.50 -6.42 -38.48
CA GLY A 899 -15.31 -5.79 -39.79
C GLY A 899 -15.23 -4.27 -39.69
N GLY A 900 -14.57 -3.75 -38.64
CA GLY A 900 -14.41 -2.32 -38.38
C GLY A 900 -15.66 -1.60 -37.89
N GLN A 901 -16.68 -2.34 -37.44
CA GLN A 901 -17.95 -1.75 -37.00
C GLN A 901 -17.95 -1.34 -35.53
N LEU A 902 -17.11 -1.94 -34.69
CA LEU A 902 -17.08 -1.69 -33.25
C LEU A 902 -15.76 -1.00 -32.85
N GLY A 903 -15.83 -0.14 -31.84
CA GLY A 903 -14.66 0.37 -31.13
C GLY A 903 -14.29 -0.53 -29.95
N TYR A 904 -13.07 -0.38 -29.45
CA TYR A 904 -12.57 -1.07 -28.25
C TYR A 904 -11.80 -0.08 -27.36
N VAL A 905 -12.16 -0.05 -26.08
CA VAL A 905 -11.42 0.66 -25.03
C VAL A 905 -11.19 -0.28 -23.85
N HIS A 906 -10.04 -0.16 -23.19
CA HIS A 906 -9.75 -0.84 -21.93
C HIS A 906 -9.73 0.19 -20.80
N VAL A 907 -10.38 -0.15 -19.69
CA VAL A 907 -10.34 0.63 -18.45
C VAL A 907 -9.36 -0.07 -17.52
N GLU A 908 -8.10 0.34 -17.53
CA GLU A 908 -7.04 -0.30 -16.76
C GLU A 908 -7.21 -0.13 -15.25
N GLY A 909 -7.54 1.09 -14.80
CA GLY A 909 -7.90 1.40 -13.41
C GLY A 909 -9.08 2.35 -13.35
N MET A 910 -9.82 2.36 -12.24
CA MET A 910 -10.92 3.30 -12.03
C MET A 910 -10.37 4.67 -11.59
N ASN A 911 -9.65 5.35 -12.48
CA ASN A 911 -8.97 6.62 -12.22
C ASN A 911 -9.03 7.58 -13.43
N ASP A 912 -8.63 8.84 -13.22
CA ASP A 912 -8.67 9.91 -14.23
C ASP A 912 -7.85 9.61 -15.49
N ALA A 913 -6.67 9.00 -15.34
CA ALA A 913 -5.82 8.64 -16.48
C ALA A 913 -6.53 7.66 -17.42
N SER A 914 -7.14 6.61 -16.87
CA SER A 914 -7.88 5.61 -17.66
C SER A 914 -9.13 6.22 -18.31
N PHE A 915 -9.86 7.08 -17.59
CA PHE A 915 -11.05 7.73 -18.13
C PHE A 915 -10.74 8.63 -19.32
N ARG A 916 -9.62 9.36 -19.30
CA ARG A 916 -9.17 10.18 -20.44
C ARG A 916 -8.94 9.35 -21.68
N VAL A 917 -8.33 8.18 -21.55
CA VAL A 917 -8.11 7.25 -22.68
C VAL A 917 -9.46 6.79 -23.23
N VAL A 918 -10.39 6.36 -22.36
CA VAL A 918 -11.75 5.97 -22.77
C VAL A 918 -12.45 7.10 -23.53
N TYR A 919 -12.40 8.33 -22.99
CA TYR A 919 -13.06 9.49 -23.57
C TYR A 919 -12.46 9.86 -24.94
N GLU A 920 -11.12 9.94 -25.03
CA GLU A 920 -10.39 10.24 -26.27
C GLU A 920 -10.70 9.21 -27.35
N GLU A 921 -10.63 7.92 -27.02
CA GLU A 921 -10.84 6.86 -28.00
C GLU A 921 -12.30 6.73 -28.41
N ALA A 922 -13.24 6.76 -27.47
CA ALA A 922 -14.66 6.59 -27.78
C ALA A 922 -15.23 7.75 -28.61
N LEU A 923 -14.92 9.01 -28.25
CA LEU A 923 -15.46 10.19 -28.96
C LEU A 923 -14.57 10.70 -30.08
N GLY A 924 -13.28 10.33 -30.10
CA GLY A 924 -12.34 10.66 -31.17
C GLY A 924 -12.19 9.50 -32.15
N ARG A 925 -11.40 8.49 -31.78
CA ARG A 925 -11.04 7.37 -32.66
C ARG A 925 -12.24 6.58 -33.18
N TYR A 926 -13.24 6.34 -32.33
CA TYR A 926 -14.39 5.47 -32.62
C TYR A 926 -15.72 6.22 -32.79
N HIS A 927 -15.64 7.53 -33.05
CA HIS A 927 -16.83 8.38 -33.19
C HIS A 927 -17.78 7.91 -34.31
N ASP A 928 -17.27 7.18 -35.31
CA ASP A 928 -17.97 6.65 -36.47
C ASP A 928 -18.46 5.19 -36.29
N ARG A 929 -17.95 4.47 -35.29
CA ARG A 929 -18.28 3.06 -35.00
C ARG A 929 -19.73 2.90 -34.54
N LYS A 930 -20.34 1.74 -34.79
CA LYS A 930 -21.74 1.44 -34.46
C LYS A 930 -21.94 1.10 -32.97
N GLY A 931 -20.90 0.65 -32.29
CA GLY A 931 -20.94 0.27 -30.88
C GLY A 931 -19.53 0.26 -30.27
N LEU A 932 -19.45 0.07 -28.95
CA LEU A 932 -18.20 0.12 -28.18
C LEU A 932 -18.08 -1.08 -27.25
N VAL A 933 -16.97 -1.82 -27.35
CA VAL A 933 -16.55 -2.81 -26.34
C VAL A 933 -15.76 -2.07 -25.27
N VAL A 934 -16.25 -2.11 -24.03
CA VAL A 934 -15.61 -1.53 -22.84
C VAL A 934 -15.05 -2.68 -22.01
N ASP A 935 -13.77 -2.93 -22.14
CA ASP A 935 -13.10 -4.01 -21.43
C ASP A 935 -12.60 -3.53 -20.07
N THR A 936 -13.09 -4.13 -19.00
CA THR A 936 -12.66 -3.85 -17.63
C THR A 936 -11.86 -5.00 -17.03
N ARG A 937 -11.59 -6.08 -17.78
CA ARG A 937 -10.91 -7.27 -17.21
C ARG A 937 -9.60 -6.87 -16.55
N PHE A 938 -9.37 -7.45 -15.38
CA PHE A 938 -8.20 -7.18 -14.52
C PHE A 938 -8.07 -5.74 -14.02
N ASN A 939 -9.13 -4.94 -14.07
CA ASN A 939 -9.14 -3.65 -13.37
C ASN A 939 -9.23 -3.86 -11.85
N GLY A 940 -8.21 -3.38 -11.13
CA GLY A 940 -8.08 -3.52 -9.67
C GLY A 940 -8.94 -2.55 -8.85
N GLY A 941 -9.69 -1.67 -9.51
CA GLY A 941 -10.56 -0.68 -8.90
C GLY A 941 -9.97 0.72 -8.85
N GLY A 942 -10.39 1.49 -7.84
CA GLY A 942 -10.33 2.94 -7.82
C GLY A 942 -11.73 3.47 -7.53
N TRP A 943 -12.21 4.46 -8.27
CA TRP A 943 -13.52 5.08 -8.10
C TRP A 943 -13.80 6.03 -9.25
N LEU A 944 -14.49 5.45 -10.23
CA LEU A 944 -14.82 6.02 -11.54
C LEU A 944 -16.24 5.59 -11.97
N THR A 945 -16.91 4.74 -11.18
CA THR A 945 -18.25 4.21 -11.48
C THR A 945 -19.23 5.26 -12.00
N ASP A 946 -19.38 6.40 -11.32
CA ASP A 946 -20.35 7.44 -11.72
C ASP A 946 -19.98 8.09 -13.06
N ASP A 947 -18.70 8.44 -13.25
CA ASP A 947 -18.22 9.10 -14.47
C ASP A 947 -18.40 8.19 -15.71
N LEU A 948 -18.01 6.92 -15.60
CA LEU A 948 -18.16 5.95 -16.69
C LEU A 948 -19.63 5.64 -16.98
N ALA A 949 -20.44 5.40 -15.96
CA ALA A 949 -21.86 5.13 -16.14
C ALA A 949 -22.57 6.33 -16.77
N THR A 950 -22.27 7.54 -16.30
CA THR A 950 -22.82 8.79 -16.83
C THR A 950 -22.38 9.05 -18.27
N PHE A 951 -21.13 8.73 -18.62
CA PHE A 951 -20.57 8.87 -19.97
C PHE A 951 -21.22 7.88 -20.96
N LEU A 952 -21.40 6.62 -20.57
CA LEU A 952 -21.92 5.55 -21.42
C LEU A 952 -23.45 5.57 -21.58
N ASN A 953 -24.17 6.27 -20.71
CA ASN A 953 -25.62 6.41 -20.74
C ASN A 953 -26.12 7.66 -21.51
N GLY A 954 -25.41 8.07 -22.56
CA GLY A 954 -25.83 9.21 -23.40
C GLY A 954 -27.07 8.89 -24.23
N LYS A 955 -28.03 9.83 -24.30
CA LYS A 955 -29.25 9.72 -25.13
C LYS A 955 -29.46 11.01 -25.91
N ASP A 956 -29.76 10.90 -27.20
CA ASP A 956 -30.09 12.06 -28.03
C ASP A 956 -31.35 12.76 -27.49
N TYR A 957 -31.26 14.08 -27.29
CA TYR A 957 -32.41 14.90 -26.91
C TYR A 957 -32.59 16.17 -27.76
N MET A 958 -31.61 16.54 -28.60
CA MET A 958 -31.70 17.65 -29.56
C MET A 958 -30.84 17.38 -30.81
N TYR A 959 -31.23 17.96 -31.95
CA TYR A 959 -30.46 17.97 -33.21
C TYR A 959 -29.86 19.36 -33.46
N LEU A 960 -28.66 19.42 -34.02
CA LEU A 960 -27.96 20.66 -34.37
C LEU A 960 -27.95 20.81 -35.90
N GLU A 961 -28.72 21.79 -36.41
CA GLU A 961 -28.91 21.97 -37.86
C GLU A 961 -28.76 23.43 -38.35
N PRO A 962 -27.53 23.95 -38.51
CA PRO A 962 -27.35 25.26 -39.15
C PRO A 962 -27.66 25.18 -40.65
N ARG A 963 -28.62 25.98 -41.13
CA ARG A 963 -28.96 26.10 -42.56
C ARG A 963 -29.30 24.75 -43.23
N GLY A 964 -29.93 23.84 -42.49
CA GLY A 964 -30.30 22.50 -42.97
C GLY A 964 -29.14 21.50 -43.06
N GLN A 965 -27.94 21.84 -42.56
CA GLN A 965 -26.81 20.91 -42.48
C GLN A 965 -26.88 20.11 -41.18
N LYS A 966 -26.75 18.79 -41.26
CA LYS A 966 -26.70 17.93 -40.06
C LYS A 966 -25.34 18.04 -39.38
N LEU A 967 -25.24 18.89 -38.35
CA LEU A 967 -23.99 19.12 -37.62
C LEU A 967 -23.78 18.08 -36.50
N GLY A 968 -24.85 17.67 -35.82
CA GLY A 968 -24.74 16.70 -34.72
C GLY A 968 -25.98 16.65 -33.83
N THR A 969 -25.82 16.10 -32.63
CA THR A 969 -26.89 15.95 -31.63
C THR A 969 -26.37 16.20 -30.22
N LYS A 970 -27.26 16.57 -29.29
CA LYS A 970 -26.96 16.69 -27.86
C LYS A 970 -27.41 15.44 -27.08
N PRO A 971 -26.63 14.98 -26.08
CA PRO A 971 -25.35 15.55 -25.62
C PRO A 971 -24.21 15.23 -26.61
N GLU A 972 -23.21 16.11 -26.69
CA GLU A 972 -22.02 15.90 -27.56
C GLU A 972 -20.93 15.08 -26.87
N PHE A 973 -20.80 15.21 -25.55
CA PHE A 973 -19.68 14.68 -24.76
C PHE A 973 -20.01 13.38 -24.02
N LYS A 974 -20.92 12.58 -24.57
CA LYS A 974 -21.30 11.28 -24.03
C LYS A 974 -21.37 10.26 -25.15
N TRP A 975 -21.07 9.01 -24.84
CA TRP A 975 -21.32 7.90 -25.74
C TRP A 975 -22.83 7.65 -25.84
N LYS A 976 -23.35 7.55 -27.07
CA LYS A 976 -24.80 7.48 -27.35
C LYS A 976 -25.23 6.22 -28.09
N LYS A 977 -24.26 5.39 -28.47
CA LYS A 977 -24.50 4.17 -29.25
C LYS A 977 -24.43 2.97 -28.30
N PRO A 978 -24.84 1.77 -28.74
CA PRO A 978 -24.71 0.58 -27.90
C PRO A 978 -23.29 0.37 -27.38
N SER A 979 -23.17 -0.12 -26.15
CA SER A 979 -21.92 -0.61 -25.58
C SER A 979 -22.14 -1.96 -24.90
N VAL A 980 -21.04 -2.69 -24.71
CA VAL A 980 -20.99 -3.93 -23.92
C VAL A 980 -19.80 -3.83 -22.98
N VAL A 981 -19.96 -4.28 -21.74
CA VAL A 981 -18.85 -4.35 -20.77
C VAL A 981 -18.33 -5.78 -20.72
N VAL A 982 -17.02 -5.94 -20.88
CA VAL A 982 -16.33 -7.22 -20.72
C VAL A 982 -15.67 -7.26 -19.34
N MET A 983 -16.02 -8.25 -18.53
CA MET A 983 -15.56 -8.39 -17.14
C MET A 983 -15.04 -9.80 -16.86
N SER A 984 -14.23 -9.95 -15.82
CA SER A 984 -13.66 -11.25 -15.41
C SER A 984 -13.56 -11.38 -13.89
N GLU A 985 -13.17 -12.57 -13.46
CA GLU A 985 -12.83 -12.89 -12.06
C GLU A 985 -11.69 -12.00 -11.52
N GLY A 986 -10.90 -11.40 -12.42
CA GLY A 986 -9.84 -10.46 -12.07
C GLY A 986 -10.31 -9.04 -11.76
N ASN A 987 -11.61 -8.72 -11.88
CA ASN A 987 -12.14 -7.42 -11.48
C ASN A 987 -12.23 -7.27 -9.97
N TYR A 988 -11.89 -6.09 -9.44
CA TYR A 988 -11.83 -5.83 -8.00
C TYR A 988 -12.30 -4.41 -7.63
N SER A 989 -12.77 -4.25 -6.40
CA SER A 989 -13.23 -2.97 -5.80
C SER A 989 -14.27 -2.24 -6.68
N ASP A 990 -14.04 -0.97 -7.03
CA ASP A 990 -14.93 -0.20 -7.91
C ASP A 990 -15.14 -0.83 -9.30
N ALA A 991 -14.26 -1.74 -9.74
CA ALA A 991 -14.49 -2.53 -10.95
C ALA A 991 -15.54 -3.65 -10.79
N HIS A 992 -16.02 -3.89 -9.57
CA HIS A 992 -17.28 -4.59 -9.29
C HIS A 992 -18.48 -3.63 -9.26
N MET A 993 -18.28 -2.41 -8.73
CA MET A 993 -19.35 -1.40 -8.61
C MET A 993 -19.79 -0.85 -9.98
N PHE A 994 -18.85 -0.61 -10.89
CA PHE A 994 -19.17 -0.07 -12.22
C PHE A 994 -20.07 -1.00 -13.05
N PRO A 995 -19.76 -2.31 -13.23
CA PRO A 995 -20.66 -3.22 -13.94
C PRO A 995 -22.03 -3.36 -13.24
N THR A 996 -22.06 -3.30 -11.91
CA THR A 996 -23.30 -3.28 -11.12
C THR A 996 -24.16 -2.06 -11.44
N ALA A 997 -23.57 -0.86 -11.43
CA ALA A 997 -24.24 0.38 -11.83
C ALA A 997 -24.67 0.37 -13.30
N TYR A 998 -23.81 -0.14 -14.19
CA TYR A 998 -24.09 -0.27 -15.62
C TYR A 998 -25.33 -1.12 -15.90
N ARG A 999 -25.48 -2.23 -15.18
CA ARG A 999 -26.69 -3.07 -15.18
C ARG A 999 -27.89 -2.35 -14.58
N ALA A 1000 -27.74 -1.77 -13.39
CA ALA A 1000 -28.82 -1.10 -12.68
C ALA A 1000 -29.45 0.06 -13.49
N LEU A 1001 -28.63 0.76 -14.27
CA LEU A 1001 -29.05 1.85 -15.16
C LEU A 1001 -29.54 1.39 -16.53
N GLY A 1002 -29.45 0.08 -16.82
CA GLY A 1002 -29.89 -0.50 -18.09
C GLY A 1002 -29.11 0.01 -19.30
N ILE A 1003 -27.80 0.24 -19.16
CA ILE A 1003 -26.97 0.83 -20.22
C ILE A 1003 -26.71 -0.17 -21.36
N GLY A 1004 -26.41 -1.42 -21.02
CA GLY A 1004 -26.12 -2.49 -22.00
C GLY A 1004 -25.94 -3.84 -21.32
N LYS A 1005 -25.19 -4.74 -21.97
CA LYS A 1005 -24.94 -6.12 -21.50
C LYS A 1005 -23.56 -6.29 -20.87
N LEU A 1006 -23.46 -7.20 -19.90
CA LEU A 1006 -22.20 -7.67 -19.33
C LEU A 1006 -21.80 -9.03 -19.94
N VAL A 1007 -20.55 -9.18 -20.38
CA VAL A 1007 -20.02 -10.42 -20.99
C VAL A 1007 -18.73 -10.83 -20.27
N GLY A 1008 -18.50 -12.14 -20.12
CA GLY A 1008 -17.24 -12.66 -19.60
C GLY A 1008 -17.45 -13.59 -18.41
N MET A 1009 -16.75 -13.36 -17.30
CA MET A 1009 -16.86 -14.20 -16.10
C MET A 1009 -17.30 -13.39 -14.88
N PRO A 1010 -17.86 -14.04 -13.83
CA PRO A 1010 -18.41 -13.32 -12.68
C PRO A 1010 -17.36 -12.56 -11.88
N VAL A 1011 -17.76 -11.46 -11.25
CA VAL A 1011 -16.91 -10.64 -10.36
C VAL A 1011 -17.22 -10.96 -8.90
N ALA A 1012 -16.19 -11.20 -8.07
CA ALA A 1012 -16.29 -11.84 -6.75
C ALA A 1012 -17.13 -11.14 -5.67
N GLY A 1013 -17.59 -9.89 -5.90
CA GLY A 1013 -18.35 -9.13 -4.90
C GLY A 1013 -17.47 -8.37 -3.93
N THR A 1014 -16.68 -7.42 -4.44
CA THR A 1014 -15.66 -6.67 -3.69
C THR A 1014 -16.13 -5.23 -3.48
N GLY A 1015 -17.12 -5.04 -2.62
CA GLY A 1015 -17.98 -3.86 -2.56
C GLY A 1015 -17.65 -2.86 -1.46
N THR A 1016 -16.38 -2.71 -1.08
CA THR A 1016 -15.96 -1.85 0.04
C THR A 1016 -14.89 -0.84 -0.35
N ALA A 1017 -14.86 0.33 0.30
CA ALA A 1017 -13.69 1.20 0.31
C ALA A 1017 -12.77 0.83 1.50
N VAL A 1018 -11.46 0.89 1.27
CA VAL A 1018 -10.42 0.39 2.19
C VAL A 1018 -9.47 1.49 2.62
N TRP A 1019 -9.06 1.45 3.88
CA TRP A 1019 -7.84 2.11 4.34
C TRP A 1019 -6.70 1.09 4.38
N TRP A 1020 -5.66 1.33 3.59
CA TRP A 1020 -4.39 0.62 3.69
C TRP A 1020 -3.43 1.41 4.58
N GLU A 1021 -3.18 0.91 5.79
CA GLU A 1021 -2.27 1.56 6.74
C GLU A 1021 -0.85 1.00 6.62
N GLY A 1022 0.14 1.90 6.56
CA GLY A 1022 1.56 1.55 6.68
C GLY A 1022 1.98 1.54 8.15
N LEU A 1023 2.68 0.49 8.56
CA LEU A 1023 3.14 0.26 9.92
C LEU A 1023 4.59 0.69 10.11
N GLN A 1024 4.98 1.01 11.35
CA GLN A 1024 6.31 1.55 11.68
C GLN A 1024 7.49 0.64 11.31
N ASN A 1025 7.25 -0.66 11.09
CA ASN A 1025 8.26 -1.62 10.68
C ASN A 1025 8.32 -1.86 9.15
N GLY A 1026 7.63 -1.05 8.35
CA GLY A 1026 7.57 -1.15 6.89
C GLY A 1026 6.57 -2.18 6.36
N MET A 1027 5.76 -2.80 7.24
CA MET A 1027 4.60 -3.60 6.86
C MET A 1027 3.41 -2.71 6.51
N TRP A 1028 2.35 -3.31 5.95
CA TRP A 1028 1.06 -2.65 5.77
C TRP A 1028 -0.10 -3.64 5.97
N PHE A 1029 -1.30 -3.14 6.23
CA PHE A 1029 -2.53 -3.95 6.28
C PHE A 1029 -3.76 -3.18 5.82
N GLY A 1030 -4.82 -3.90 5.45
CA GLY A 1030 -6.05 -3.33 4.89
C GLY A 1030 -7.25 -3.47 5.81
N ILE A 1031 -8.03 -2.39 5.95
CA ILE A 1031 -9.30 -2.36 6.69
C ILE A 1031 -10.42 -1.88 5.75
N PRO A 1032 -11.39 -2.74 5.38
CA PRO A 1032 -12.57 -2.32 4.64
C PRO A 1032 -13.54 -1.59 5.60
N GLN A 1033 -13.71 -0.28 5.40
CA GLN A 1033 -14.47 0.56 6.34
C GLN A 1033 -15.81 1.06 5.79
N VAL A 1034 -15.89 1.28 4.48
CA VAL A 1034 -17.12 1.79 3.86
C VAL A 1034 -17.71 0.71 2.97
N GLY A 1035 -18.75 0.05 3.45
CA GLY A 1035 -19.51 -0.91 2.66
C GLY A 1035 -20.52 -0.22 1.75
N ILE A 1036 -20.53 -0.60 0.47
CA ILE A 1036 -21.46 -0.06 -0.52
C ILE A 1036 -22.68 -0.95 -0.62
N ARG A 1037 -23.88 -0.36 -0.59
CA ARG A 1037 -25.15 -1.08 -0.74
C ARG A 1037 -25.79 -0.79 -2.09
N ASP A 1038 -26.47 -1.81 -2.62
CA ASP A 1038 -27.38 -1.64 -3.74
C ASP A 1038 -28.68 -0.92 -3.34
N LEU A 1039 -29.55 -0.67 -4.31
CA LEU A 1039 -30.84 0.00 -4.08
C LEU A 1039 -31.84 -0.84 -3.27
N ASN A 1040 -31.58 -2.13 -3.07
CA ASN A 1040 -32.37 -3.00 -2.20
C ASN A 1040 -31.83 -3.03 -0.76
N GLY A 1041 -30.73 -2.30 -0.49
CA GLY A 1041 -30.09 -2.23 0.81
C GLY A 1041 -29.16 -3.39 1.13
N VAL A 1042 -28.78 -4.21 0.13
CA VAL A 1042 -27.85 -5.33 0.26
C VAL A 1042 -26.42 -4.83 -0.01
N PHE A 1043 -25.46 -5.19 0.85
CA PHE A 1043 -24.06 -4.86 0.59
C PHE A 1043 -23.56 -5.57 -0.66
N LEU A 1044 -22.76 -4.89 -1.48
CA LEU A 1044 -22.10 -5.48 -2.64
C LEU A 1044 -20.91 -6.38 -2.26
N GLU A 1045 -20.43 -6.26 -1.02
CA GLU A 1045 -19.42 -7.17 -0.46
C GLU A 1045 -19.97 -8.59 -0.32
N ASN A 1046 -19.18 -9.59 -0.76
CA ASN A 1046 -19.57 -11.00 -0.86
C ASN A 1046 -20.81 -11.25 -1.74
N GLN A 1047 -21.18 -10.32 -2.62
CA GLN A 1047 -22.25 -10.50 -3.60
C GLN A 1047 -21.67 -10.60 -5.00
N GLN A 1048 -21.45 -11.83 -5.46
CA GLN A 1048 -20.95 -12.07 -6.80
C GLN A 1048 -21.87 -11.46 -7.87
N LEU A 1049 -21.27 -10.75 -8.84
CA LEU A 1049 -21.99 -10.23 -10.00
C LEU A 1049 -21.83 -11.17 -11.19
N GLU A 1050 -22.92 -11.85 -11.55
CA GLU A 1050 -22.98 -12.68 -12.78
C GLU A 1050 -23.00 -11.82 -14.04
N PRO A 1051 -22.32 -12.18 -15.14
CA PRO A 1051 -22.50 -11.56 -16.46
C PRO A 1051 -23.89 -11.89 -17.03
N ASP A 1052 -24.33 -11.10 -18.02
CA ASP A 1052 -25.51 -11.47 -18.82
C ASP A 1052 -25.20 -12.61 -19.79
N VAL A 1053 -23.95 -12.70 -20.27
CA VAL A 1053 -23.44 -13.80 -21.10
C VAL A 1053 -22.13 -14.30 -20.51
N GLN A 1054 -22.16 -15.50 -19.91
CA GLN A 1054 -20.99 -16.12 -19.33
C GLN A 1054 -20.13 -16.80 -20.41
N GLN A 1055 -18.86 -16.41 -20.49
CA GLN A 1055 -17.87 -16.95 -21.42
C GLN A 1055 -16.51 -17.06 -20.74
N PRO A 1056 -16.04 -18.29 -20.40
CA PRO A 1056 -14.70 -18.49 -19.88
C PRO A 1056 -13.63 -18.36 -20.98
N LEU A 1057 -12.39 -18.12 -20.58
CA LEU A 1057 -11.20 -18.27 -21.43
C LEU A 1057 -10.64 -19.67 -21.27
N ASP A 1058 -10.50 -20.41 -22.38
CA ASP A 1058 -9.83 -21.70 -22.37
C ASP A 1058 -8.30 -21.49 -22.29
N PRO A 1059 -7.58 -22.05 -21.29
CA PRO A 1059 -6.14 -21.85 -21.15
C PRO A 1059 -5.33 -22.26 -22.39
N GLY A 1060 -5.77 -23.30 -23.10
CA GLY A 1060 -5.15 -23.73 -24.35
C GLY A 1060 -5.37 -22.71 -25.47
N ALA A 1061 -6.58 -22.19 -25.63
CA ALA A 1061 -6.92 -21.21 -26.67
C ALA A 1061 -6.23 -19.86 -26.43
N VAL A 1062 -6.25 -19.35 -25.19
CA VAL A 1062 -5.69 -18.05 -24.84
C VAL A 1062 -4.17 -18.01 -24.95
N SER A 1063 -3.48 -19.09 -24.54
CA SER A 1063 -2.03 -19.23 -24.76
C SER A 1063 -1.64 -19.28 -26.24
N ARG A 1064 -2.59 -19.52 -27.14
CA ARG A 1064 -2.41 -19.54 -28.60
C ARG A 1064 -3.02 -18.32 -29.31
N GLY A 1065 -3.34 -17.25 -28.58
CA GLY A 1065 -3.71 -15.97 -29.18
C GLY A 1065 -5.20 -15.74 -29.38
N ARG A 1066 -6.07 -16.62 -28.89
CA ARG A 1066 -7.53 -16.45 -28.99
C ARG A 1066 -8.13 -15.86 -27.73
N ASP A 1067 -9.09 -14.95 -27.89
CA ASP A 1067 -9.83 -14.35 -26.78
C ASP A 1067 -11.33 -14.60 -26.97
N GLN A 1068 -11.84 -15.65 -26.31
CA GLN A 1068 -13.24 -16.06 -26.48
C GLN A 1068 -14.22 -15.05 -25.88
N GLN A 1069 -13.81 -14.28 -24.86
CA GLN A 1069 -14.65 -13.26 -24.25
C GLN A 1069 -14.87 -12.07 -25.18
N LEU A 1070 -13.82 -11.62 -25.88
CA LEU A 1070 -13.97 -10.59 -26.91
C LEU A 1070 -14.72 -11.10 -28.14
N GLU A 1071 -14.48 -12.35 -28.55
CA GLU A 1071 -15.27 -12.99 -29.62
C GLU A 1071 -16.77 -12.96 -29.31
N GLU A 1072 -17.15 -13.25 -28.07
CA GLU A 1072 -18.56 -13.23 -27.63
C GLU A 1072 -19.10 -11.80 -27.48
N ALA A 1073 -18.33 -10.86 -26.93
CA ALA A 1073 -18.72 -9.47 -26.81
C ALA A 1073 -19.05 -8.83 -28.17
N VAL A 1074 -18.28 -9.16 -29.21
CA VAL A 1074 -18.54 -8.73 -30.59
C VAL A 1074 -19.84 -9.32 -31.13
N LYS A 1075 -20.12 -10.61 -30.90
CA LYS A 1075 -21.40 -11.23 -31.32
C LYS A 1075 -22.60 -10.55 -30.67
N VAL A 1076 -22.53 -10.35 -29.34
CA VAL A 1076 -23.58 -9.70 -28.55
C VAL A 1076 -23.91 -8.30 -29.10
N LEU A 1077 -22.90 -7.49 -29.43
CA LEU A 1077 -23.12 -6.14 -29.96
C LEU A 1077 -23.65 -6.11 -31.40
N LEU A 1078 -23.30 -7.10 -32.23
CA LEU A 1078 -23.78 -7.19 -33.60
C LEU A 1078 -25.14 -7.88 -33.73
N GLY A 1079 -25.63 -8.51 -32.65
CA GLY A 1079 -26.89 -9.25 -32.64
C GLY A 1079 -26.83 -10.57 -33.41
N ASN A 1080 -25.64 -11.20 -33.43
CA ASN A 1080 -25.37 -12.46 -34.12
C ASN A 1080 -25.52 -13.68 -33.23
#